data_AF-A0A7X6HKF8-F1
#
_entry.id   AF-A0A7X6HKF8-F1
#
_cell.length_a   1.000
_cell.length_b   1.000
_cell.length_c   1.000
_cell.angle_alpha   90.00
_cell.angle_beta   90.00
_cell.angle_gamma   90.00
#
_symmetry.space_group_name_H-M   'P 1'
#
loop_
_entity.id
_entity.type
_entity.pdbx_description
1 polymer ?
#
loop_
_entity_poly.entity_id
_entity_poly.type
_entity_poly.pdbx_seq_one_letter_code
_entity_poly.pdbx_strand_id
1 'polypeptide(L)'
;MTHFFIHNSFHSGDVILTKAVIQAVRISFPGVKITLECEEVSAYLWQDLELPIALYQSREYKGTEPTPNCPDDAIFVNMWFGVFDDVFKLYGMTYQNNVHTFNRQMYQHGLNHQYLLPIPIHTPTIAFFGQREPAIKVRAKSILLENGEVFSNQSYFYLNEHLKQIASDFPQLNFYCSAPPKSPAANLVDCSGMNLKQLSQIGDKCIGLLMKGSAINAACQTEINRYKPRCIVGWNLAEKLWDNLENPVVYAKNYAEVQQWLTQIVADITFSTAAVKNAHLIATKASSFQTESASKERDRLQERILIVSHTKTNCGVQQYGLNIAKTLKNSTKYSFVYAECSSGEELLDRVNQVKPSAIIYNYHPTTLSWVNKSILQAIDVPHIGMIHEVTQRISDVSNNSLFQYHIGPDPTLQLKNPIVFKTGRIIAPYTNHYQLPEIPTIGSFGFGLEGKGFEKVIAAVQQEYDEALIRLHIPFATFGDADGSQAVAIAQRCQQLIVKPGIKLSLTHDFLSQEQLLDFLAQNTLNAFFYDRLNNRGISSTIDHALAVKRPIAIAKSNMFRHIISAKPSICIEDSSLKQIIDNGIAPLLPFYNAWSEANFILDYERIVDRVLGKPQNSHSNKYLDVGIPNVTSLNRILDDAARSQYEPRINQLFELVPEMMARKIPEANIQQAFVLDTVDKFASQLVKPKILCVGSHEDSAAAGLKQLGYQMEEIDPALNCDLNTYFHKPSTIKGSYDIIFSTSVIEHVKNDELFLIQIAELLAPGGSAVLTCDYNDQYKPGDRIPGVDFRLYTQKDFKQRLLPLLKNCVIPDVPQWDCPNPDFIYEGCRYTFATFVFQKNKL
;
A
#
# COMPACT_ATOMS: atom_id res chain seq x y z
N MET A 1 15.38 -1.66 -35.07
CA MET A 1 14.62 -2.25 -33.95
C MET A 1 15.63 -2.57 -32.88
N THR A 2 15.45 -2.08 -31.66
CA THR A 2 16.41 -2.32 -30.57
C THR A 2 16.42 -3.80 -30.20
N HIS A 3 17.60 -4.38 -30.03
CA HIS A 3 17.78 -5.80 -29.71
C HIS A 3 18.56 -5.92 -28.39
N PHE A 4 17.94 -6.49 -27.35
CA PHE A 4 18.63 -6.87 -26.12
C PHE A 4 19.11 -8.32 -26.20
N PHE A 5 20.39 -8.53 -25.92
CA PHE A 5 21.00 -9.84 -25.77
C PHE A 5 21.26 -10.07 -24.28
N ILE A 6 20.33 -10.74 -23.63
CA ILE A 6 20.32 -10.90 -22.17
C ILE A 6 21.03 -12.18 -21.80
N HIS A 7 22.18 -12.03 -21.15
CA HIS A 7 22.99 -13.12 -20.64
C HIS A 7 22.64 -13.41 -19.18
N ASN A 8 22.44 -14.67 -18.84
CA ASN A 8 22.37 -15.12 -17.46
C ASN A 8 23.31 -16.30 -17.27
N SER A 9 24.40 -16.05 -16.56
CA SER A 9 25.52 -16.97 -16.46
C SER A 9 25.29 -18.12 -15.47
N PHE A 10 24.50 -17.97 -14.40
CA PHE A 10 24.44 -18.98 -13.32
C PHE A 10 23.12 -19.09 -12.57
N HIS A 11 22.87 -20.31 -12.09
CA HIS A 11 21.89 -20.72 -11.09
C HIS A 11 20.42 -20.42 -11.38
N SER A 12 19.62 -21.44 -11.10
CA SER A 12 18.18 -21.44 -11.32
C SER A 12 17.44 -20.39 -10.47
N GLY A 13 18.06 -19.85 -9.41
CA GLY A 13 17.59 -18.68 -8.66
C GLY A 13 17.66 -17.37 -9.45
N ASP A 14 18.79 -17.07 -10.10
CA ASP A 14 19.01 -15.83 -10.88
C ASP A 14 18.13 -15.81 -12.11
N VAL A 15 17.98 -16.98 -12.74
CA VAL A 15 17.12 -17.19 -13.91
C VAL A 15 15.73 -16.63 -13.66
N ILE A 16 15.15 -16.85 -12.49
CA ILE A 16 13.76 -16.47 -12.24
C ILE A 16 13.57 -14.98 -12.04
N LEU A 17 14.42 -14.37 -11.23
CA LEU A 17 14.36 -12.93 -11.05
C LEU A 17 14.69 -12.23 -12.37
N THR A 18 15.54 -12.84 -13.20
CA THR A 18 15.78 -12.43 -14.58
C THR A 18 14.55 -12.62 -15.48
N LYS A 19 13.78 -13.72 -15.36
CA LYS A 19 12.51 -13.90 -16.07
C LYS A 19 11.54 -12.76 -15.76
N ALA A 20 11.40 -12.40 -14.49
CA ALA A 20 10.56 -11.27 -14.10
C ALA A 20 11.07 -9.94 -14.68
N VAL A 21 12.38 -9.76 -14.85
CA VAL A 21 12.94 -8.57 -15.53
C VAL A 21 12.63 -8.61 -17.01
N ILE A 22 12.84 -9.75 -17.70
CA ILE A 22 12.49 -9.92 -19.11
C ILE A 22 11.01 -9.64 -19.36
N GLN A 23 10.13 -10.09 -18.46
CA GLN A 23 8.70 -9.80 -18.53
C GLN A 23 8.42 -8.31 -18.39
N ALA A 24 9.06 -7.64 -17.43
CA ALA A 24 8.95 -6.20 -17.28
C ALA A 24 9.47 -5.47 -18.54
N VAL A 25 10.60 -5.89 -19.12
CA VAL A 25 11.12 -5.38 -20.40
C VAL A 25 10.10 -5.52 -21.52
N ARG A 26 9.48 -6.70 -21.69
CA ARG A 26 8.48 -6.92 -22.75
C ARG A 26 7.24 -6.04 -22.58
N ILE A 27 6.80 -5.84 -21.34
CA ILE A 27 5.63 -5.01 -21.02
C ILE A 27 5.95 -3.53 -21.24
N SER A 28 7.07 -3.06 -20.71
CA SER A 28 7.48 -1.65 -20.79
C SER A 28 7.96 -1.26 -22.19
N PHE A 29 8.53 -2.19 -22.95
CA PHE A 29 9.19 -1.92 -24.23
C PHE A 29 8.77 -2.94 -25.31
N PRO A 30 7.50 -2.94 -25.76
CA PRO A 30 6.95 -3.99 -26.63
C PRO A 30 7.59 -4.11 -28.02
N GLY A 31 8.39 -3.12 -28.44
CA GLY A 31 9.14 -3.14 -29.71
C GLY A 31 10.58 -3.64 -29.62
N VAL A 32 11.04 -4.04 -28.43
CA VAL A 32 12.41 -4.54 -28.23
C VAL A 32 12.47 -6.03 -28.55
N LYS A 33 13.38 -6.41 -29.46
CA LYS A 33 13.73 -7.81 -29.71
C LYS A 33 14.59 -8.31 -28.56
N ILE A 34 14.34 -9.53 -28.08
CA ILE A 34 15.12 -10.14 -26.98
C ILE A 34 15.69 -11.47 -27.45
N THR A 35 16.98 -11.70 -27.23
CA THR A 35 17.62 -13.02 -27.29
C THR A 35 18.18 -13.33 -25.92
N LEU A 36 17.98 -14.56 -25.46
CA LEU A 36 18.50 -15.04 -24.18
C LEU A 36 19.75 -15.86 -24.42
N GLU A 37 20.77 -15.66 -23.61
CA GLU A 37 21.93 -16.54 -23.55
C GLU A 37 22.01 -17.19 -22.16
N CYS A 38 22.19 -18.51 -22.16
CA CYS A 38 22.34 -19.29 -20.93
C CYS A 38 23.14 -20.57 -21.19
N GLU A 39 23.57 -21.26 -20.13
CA GLU A 39 24.14 -22.60 -20.26
C GLU A 39 23.12 -23.62 -20.78
N GLU A 40 23.58 -24.61 -21.55
CA GLU A 40 22.72 -25.65 -22.14
C GLU A 40 21.84 -26.37 -21.11
N VAL A 41 22.40 -26.67 -19.94
CA VAL A 41 21.68 -27.31 -18.83
C VAL A 41 20.56 -26.44 -18.24
N SER A 42 20.58 -25.13 -18.49
CA SER A 42 19.58 -24.16 -18.00
C SER A 42 18.57 -23.75 -19.06
N ALA A 43 18.76 -24.15 -20.33
CA ALA A 43 17.91 -23.74 -21.45
C ALA A 43 16.42 -24.08 -21.22
N TYR A 44 16.14 -25.20 -20.56
CA TYR A 44 14.78 -25.64 -20.25
C TYR A 44 13.99 -24.67 -19.36
N LEU A 45 14.67 -23.80 -18.58
CA LEU A 45 14.03 -22.83 -17.69
C LEU A 45 13.40 -21.65 -18.45
N TRP A 46 13.76 -21.48 -19.73
CA TRP A 46 13.40 -20.32 -20.56
C TRP A 46 12.43 -20.64 -21.69
N GLN A 47 12.18 -21.92 -21.97
CA GLN A 47 11.43 -22.38 -23.14
C GLN A 47 10.01 -21.81 -23.22
N ASP A 48 9.36 -21.54 -22.07
CA ASP A 48 8.01 -20.98 -22.00
C ASP A 48 7.92 -19.49 -22.39
N LEU A 49 9.05 -18.77 -22.44
CA LEU A 49 9.04 -17.36 -22.85
C LEU A 49 8.90 -17.17 -24.36
N GLU A 50 9.05 -18.25 -25.14
CA GLU A 50 9.02 -18.24 -26.62
C GLU A 50 10.05 -17.26 -27.21
N LEU A 51 11.22 -17.15 -26.56
CA LEU A 51 12.34 -16.30 -27.00
C LEU A 51 13.43 -17.12 -27.68
N PRO A 52 14.18 -16.57 -28.66
CA PRO A 52 15.40 -17.20 -29.16
C PRO A 52 16.42 -17.40 -28.02
N ILE A 53 16.96 -18.62 -27.91
CA ILE A 53 17.97 -18.98 -26.90
C ILE A 53 19.29 -19.30 -27.61
N ALA A 54 20.36 -18.61 -27.22
CA ALA A 54 21.74 -18.94 -27.55
C ALA A 54 22.36 -19.76 -26.41
N LEU A 55 23.09 -20.82 -26.74
CA LEU A 55 23.74 -21.68 -25.75
C LEU A 55 25.17 -21.20 -25.51
N TYR A 56 25.49 -20.83 -24.27
CA TYR A 56 26.83 -20.45 -23.86
C TYR A 56 27.65 -21.67 -23.44
N GLN A 57 28.81 -21.85 -24.05
CA GLN A 57 29.67 -23.04 -23.88
C GLN A 57 30.79 -22.86 -22.85
N SER A 58 31.02 -21.63 -22.36
CA SER A 58 32.04 -21.36 -21.33
C SER A 58 31.42 -21.38 -19.93
N ARG A 59 32.27 -21.58 -18.91
CA ARG A 59 31.88 -21.47 -17.49
C ARG A 59 32.21 -20.07 -16.98
N GLU A 60 31.35 -19.54 -16.11
CA GLU A 60 31.56 -18.33 -15.29
C GLU A 60 31.87 -17.03 -16.06
N TYR A 61 30.81 -16.38 -16.56
CA TYR A 61 30.90 -15.03 -17.14
C TYR A 61 30.38 -13.95 -16.18
N LYS A 62 31.29 -13.09 -15.69
CA LYS A 62 31.03 -12.07 -14.66
C LYS A 62 31.17 -10.63 -15.16
N GLY A 63 31.55 -10.45 -16.43
CA GLY A 63 31.80 -9.15 -17.04
C GLY A 63 30.52 -8.43 -17.50
N THR A 64 30.66 -7.15 -17.84
CA THR A 64 29.58 -6.35 -18.47
C THR A 64 29.78 -6.23 -19.99
N GLU A 65 30.91 -6.71 -20.50
CA GLU A 65 31.21 -6.73 -21.92
C GLU A 65 30.43 -7.84 -22.67
N PRO A 66 30.23 -7.72 -24.00
CA PRO A 66 29.50 -8.74 -24.74
C PRO A 66 30.21 -10.10 -24.75
N THR A 67 29.45 -11.19 -24.59
CA THR A 67 29.96 -12.55 -24.84
C THR A 67 30.21 -12.78 -26.34
N PRO A 68 31.00 -13.80 -26.73
CA PRO A 68 31.23 -14.12 -28.14
C PRO A 68 29.98 -14.46 -28.95
N ASN A 69 28.87 -14.81 -28.30
CA ASN A 69 27.61 -15.10 -28.97
C ASN A 69 26.72 -13.86 -29.15
N CYS A 70 27.04 -12.74 -28.50
CA CYS A 70 26.28 -11.50 -28.61
C CYS A 70 26.50 -10.87 -30.00
N PRO A 71 25.44 -10.63 -30.80
CA PRO A 71 25.56 -9.94 -32.07
C PRO A 71 26.09 -8.51 -31.90
N ASP A 72 26.85 -8.02 -32.89
CA ASP A 72 27.43 -6.66 -32.88
C ASP A 72 26.36 -5.56 -32.84
N ASP A 73 25.15 -5.84 -33.32
CA ASP A 73 24.02 -4.91 -33.34
C ASP A 73 23.11 -5.01 -32.10
N ALA A 74 23.42 -5.89 -31.17
CA ALA A 74 22.64 -6.10 -29.94
C ALA A 74 23.27 -5.40 -28.73
N ILE A 75 22.40 -4.97 -27.81
CA ILE A 75 22.80 -4.43 -26.51
C ILE A 75 22.93 -5.59 -25.54
N PHE A 76 24.15 -5.86 -25.12
CA PHE A 76 24.44 -6.89 -24.13
C PHE A 76 23.98 -6.48 -22.74
N VAL A 77 23.31 -7.40 -22.04
CA VAL A 77 22.84 -7.22 -20.66
C VAL A 77 23.16 -8.47 -19.83
N ASN A 78 24.12 -8.37 -18.91
CA ASN A 78 24.43 -9.44 -17.97
C ASN A 78 23.54 -9.34 -16.72
N MET A 79 22.75 -10.38 -16.47
CA MET A 79 21.79 -10.44 -15.37
C MET A 79 22.27 -11.26 -14.17
N TRP A 80 23.58 -11.50 -14.07
CA TRP A 80 24.16 -12.10 -12.87
C TRP A 80 24.14 -11.12 -11.69
N PHE A 81 23.72 -11.56 -10.51
CA PHE A 81 23.56 -10.67 -9.34
C PHE A 81 24.86 -10.00 -8.90
N GLY A 82 25.99 -10.69 -9.08
CA GLY A 82 27.31 -10.19 -8.69
C GLY A 82 27.96 -9.30 -9.74
N VAL A 83 27.29 -8.96 -10.85
CA VAL A 83 27.84 -8.05 -11.87
C VAL A 83 28.23 -6.71 -11.23
N PHE A 84 27.47 -6.29 -10.22
CA PHE A 84 27.74 -5.10 -9.43
C PHE A 84 27.70 -5.43 -7.93
N ASP A 85 28.89 -5.63 -7.34
CA ASP A 85 29.05 -5.99 -5.92
C ASP A 85 28.35 -5.02 -4.95
N ASP A 86 28.32 -3.73 -5.27
CA ASP A 86 27.64 -2.70 -4.47
C ASP A 86 26.12 -2.85 -4.51
N VAL A 87 25.56 -3.14 -5.68
CA VAL A 87 24.12 -3.43 -5.85
C VAL A 87 23.77 -4.74 -5.13
N PHE A 88 24.63 -5.75 -5.24
CA PHE A 88 24.46 -7.01 -4.52
C PHE A 88 24.53 -6.87 -3.01
N LYS A 89 25.47 -6.08 -2.47
CA LYS A 89 25.56 -5.80 -1.03
C LYS A 89 24.34 -5.03 -0.51
N LEU A 90 23.77 -4.16 -1.34
CA LEU A 90 22.65 -3.30 -0.94
C LEU A 90 21.31 -4.04 -0.99
N TYR A 91 21.09 -4.85 -2.03
CA TYR A 91 19.80 -5.46 -2.31
C TYR A 91 19.79 -6.97 -2.25
N GLY A 92 20.94 -7.62 -2.12
CA GLY A 92 21.03 -9.07 -2.02
C GLY A 92 20.51 -9.81 -3.24
N MET A 93 20.01 -11.03 -3.03
CA MET A 93 19.39 -11.84 -4.11
C MET A 93 17.89 -11.52 -4.27
N THR A 94 17.60 -10.28 -4.62
CA THR A 94 16.22 -9.77 -4.79
C THR A 94 15.93 -9.37 -6.23
N TYR A 95 14.63 -9.24 -6.56
CA TYR A 95 14.23 -8.70 -7.85
C TYR A 95 14.72 -7.27 -8.06
N GLN A 96 14.73 -6.47 -6.99
CA GLN A 96 15.22 -5.10 -7.01
C GLN A 96 16.67 -5.06 -7.47
N ASN A 97 17.53 -5.96 -6.97
CA ASN A 97 18.89 -6.09 -7.48
C ASN A 97 18.90 -6.27 -9.00
N ASN A 98 18.14 -7.24 -9.53
CA ASN A 98 18.11 -7.48 -10.98
C ASN A 98 17.61 -6.29 -11.79
N VAL A 99 16.61 -5.56 -11.31
CA VAL A 99 16.14 -4.32 -11.96
C VAL A 99 17.22 -3.24 -11.90
N HIS A 100 17.92 -3.09 -10.76
CA HIS A 100 19.02 -2.15 -10.62
C HIS A 100 20.20 -2.51 -11.54
N THR A 101 20.55 -3.79 -11.63
CA THR A 101 21.60 -4.32 -12.51
C THR A 101 21.26 -4.09 -13.98
N PHE A 102 20.00 -4.31 -14.37
CA PHE A 102 19.50 -3.96 -15.72
C PHE A 102 19.61 -2.45 -15.97
N ASN A 103 19.04 -1.62 -15.09
CA ASN A 103 19.00 -0.17 -15.24
C ASN A 103 20.40 0.46 -15.26
N ARG A 104 21.34 -0.08 -14.49
CA ARG A 104 22.74 0.37 -14.46
C ARG A 104 23.45 0.08 -15.78
N GLN A 105 23.21 -1.07 -16.39
CA GLN A 105 23.73 -1.36 -17.72
C GLN A 105 23.10 -0.47 -18.79
N MET A 106 21.81 -0.16 -18.69
CA MET A 106 21.19 0.83 -19.58
C MET A 106 21.84 2.22 -19.44
N TYR A 107 22.25 2.60 -18.23
CA TYR A 107 23.03 3.81 -18.00
C TYR A 107 24.43 3.75 -18.64
N GLN A 108 25.15 2.63 -18.49
CA GLN A 108 26.46 2.43 -19.11
C GLN A 108 26.41 2.50 -20.64
N HIS A 109 25.30 2.05 -21.24
CA HIS A 109 25.04 2.16 -22.68
C HIS A 109 24.50 3.53 -23.11
N GLY A 110 24.27 4.48 -22.19
CA GLY A 110 23.71 5.81 -22.50
C GLY A 110 22.22 5.79 -22.87
N LEU A 111 21.50 4.72 -22.51
CA LEU A 111 20.11 4.45 -22.91
C LEU A 111 19.09 4.64 -21.78
N ASN A 112 19.51 5.16 -20.62
CA ASN A 112 18.65 5.36 -19.45
C ASN A 112 17.47 6.32 -19.69
N HIS A 113 17.52 7.18 -20.70
CA HIS A 113 16.38 8.03 -21.05
C HIS A 113 15.30 7.28 -21.85
N GLN A 114 15.63 6.11 -22.40
CA GLN A 114 14.77 5.32 -23.28
C GLN A 114 14.33 4.00 -22.64
N TYR A 115 15.23 3.34 -21.91
CA TYR A 115 15.01 2.02 -21.34
C TYR A 115 15.34 2.04 -19.84
N LEU A 116 14.35 2.38 -19.02
CA LEU A 116 14.41 2.24 -17.56
C LEU A 116 13.20 1.47 -17.07
N LEU A 117 13.46 0.42 -16.32
CA LEU A 117 12.41 -0.31 -15.63
C LEU A 117 12.10 0.37 -14.29
N PRO A 118 10.82 0.50 -13.91
CA PRO A 118 10.48 0.91 -12.56
C PRO A 118 10.98 -0.15 -11.57
N ILE A 119 11.55 0.30 -10.46
CA ILE A 119 11.99 -0.59 -9.38
C ILE A 119 10.77 -0.83 -8.48
N PRO A 120 10.16 -2.03 -8.48
CA PRO A 120 8.99 -2.26 -7.65
C PRO A 120 9.39 -2.50 -6.20
N ILE A 121 8.45 -2.21 -5.30
CA ILE A 121 8.59 -2.42 -3.87
C ILE A 121 8.58 -3.93 -3.53
N HIS A 122 7.92 -4.74 -4.37
CA HIS A 122 7.81 -6.18 -4.21
C HIS A 122 8.24 -6.91 -5.48
N THR A 123 8.72 -8.13 -5.32
CA THR A 123 8.96 -9.00 -6.46
C THR A 123 7.63 -9.40 -7.07
N PRO A 124 7.44 -9.14 -8.38
CA PRO A 124 6.20 -9.48 -9.04
C PRO A 124 5.98 -11.00 -9.00
N THR A 125 4.73 -11.42 -8.92
CA THR A 125 4.37 -12.82 -9.16
C THR A 125 4.77 -13.21 -10.57
N ILE A 126 5.31 -14.41 -10.73
CA ILE A 126 5.76 -14.88 -12.04
C ILE A 126 4.55 -15.37 -12.82
N ALA A 127 4.31 -14.76 -13.98
CA ALA A 127 3.37 -15.30 -14.96
C ALA A 127 4.11 -16.23 -15.93
N PHE A 128 3.59 -17.43 -16.16
CA PHE A 128 4.04 -18.29 -17.26
C PHE A 128 3.25 -17.93 -18.52
N PHE A 129 3.95 -17.64 -19.62
CA PHE A 129 3.33 -17.31 -20.92
C PHE A 129 3.09 -18.59 -21.75
N GLY A 130 2.34 -18.47 -22.86
CA GLY A 130 2.13 -19.56 -23.82
C GLY A 130 1.00 -20.55 -23.50
N GLN A 131 0.82 -21.54 -24.39
CA GLN A 131 -0.33 -22.45 -24.52
C GLN A 131 -0.89 -23.03 -23.19
N ARG A 132 -2.22 -23.25 -23.17
CA ARG A 132 -2.92 -23.95 -22.07
C ARG A 132 -2.48 -25.41 -22.05
N GLU A 133 -1.49 -25.71 -21.22
CA GLU A 133 -1.14 -27.09 -20.88
C GLU A 133 -2.36 -27.82 -20.28
N PRO A 134 -2.52 -29.13 -20.53
CA PRO A 134 -3.54 -29.94 -19.89
C PRO A 134 -3.41 -29.83 -18.37
N ALA A 135 -4.55 -29.67 -17.68
CA ALA A 135 -4.55 -29.57 -16.22
C ALA A 135 -3.93 -30.84 -15.58
N ILE A 136 -2.78 -30.68 -14.92
CA ILE A 136 -2.09 -31.80 -14.24
C ILE A 136 -2.91 -32.27 -13.04
N LYS A 137 -3.24 -33.56 -12.96
CA LYS A 137 -3.93 -34.12 -11.79
C LYS A 137 -2.94 -34.31 -10.65
N VAL A 138 -3.23 -33.68 -9.50
CA VAL A 138 -2.44 -33.81 -8.27
C VAL A 138 -3.29 -34.52 -7.22
N ARG A 139 -2.72 -35.52 -6.55
CA ARG A 139 -3.40 -36.26 -5.47
C ARG A 139 -3.72 -35.30 -4.32
N ALA A 140 -4.75 -35.59 -3.52
CA ALA A 140 -4.98 -34.81 -2.30
C ALA A 140 -3.80 -34.96 -1.33
N LYS A 141 -3.62 -33.96 -0.43
CA LYS A 141 -2.56 -33.97 0.59
C LYS A 141 -1.15 -34.07 -0.02
N SER A 142 -0.91 -33.33 -1.09
CA SER A 142 0.36 -33.36 -1.81
C SER A 142 1.28 -32.21 -1.42
N ILE A 143 2.58 -32.50 -1.29
CA ILE A 143 3.66 -31.54 -1.13
C ILE A 143 4.49 -31.55 -2.40
N LEU A 144 4.76 -30.39 -2.97
CA LEU A 144 5.76 -30.28 -4.03
C LEU A 144 7.13 -30.19 -3.37
N LEU A 145 8.04 -31.05 -3.82
CA LEU A 145 9.31 -31.31 -3.17
C LEU A 145 10.45 -31.16 -4.18
N GLU A 146 11.37 -30.26 -3.85
CA GLU A 146 12.55 -29.95 -4.66
C GLU A 146 13.74 -30.85 -4.25
N ASN A 147 13.86 -32.05 -4.82
CA ASN A 147 14.92 -33.01 -4.47
C ASN A 147 16.12 -33.01 -5.41
N GLY A 148 16.06 -32.26 -6.51
CA GLY A 148 17.17 -32.16 -7.47
C GLY A 148 18.48 -31.70 -6.84
N GLU A 149 19.59 -32.01 -7.50
CA GLU A 149 20.88 -31.40 -7.14
C GLU A 149 20.81 -29.89 -7.41
N VAL A 150 21.32 -29.11 -6.45
CA VAL A 150 21.46 -27.67 -6.61
C VAL A 150 22.92 -27.44 -6.98
N PHE A 151 23.18 -26.82 -8.12
CA PHE A 151 24.53 -26.57 -8.61
C PHE A 151 25.33 -25.57 -7.76
N SER A 152 24.69 -24.89 -6.82
CA SER A 152 25.33 -23.96 -5.90
C SER A 152 25.61 -24.65 -4.56
N ASN A 153 26.76 -24.34 -3.94
CA ASN A 153 27.07 -24.70 -2.54
C ASN A 153 26.10 -24.04 -1.52
N GLN A 154 24.96 -23.50 -1.97
CA GLN A 154 23.99 -22.75 -1.16
C GLN A 154 23.03 -23.68 -0.39
N SER A 155 22.92 -24.96 -0.78
CA SER A 155 22.17 -25.96 -0.03
C SER A 155 23.05 -27.11 0.42
N TYR A 156 23.32 -27.20 1.73
CA TYR A 156 24.06 -28.32 2.33
C TYR A 156 23.15 -29.51 2.69
N PHE A 157 21.84 -29.42 2.41
CA PHE A 157 20.86 -30.43 2.78
C PHE A 157 20.43 -31.29 1.57
N TYR A 158 20.94 -32.52 1.51
CA TYR A 158 20.67 -33.46 0.42
C TYR A 158 19.33 -34.17 0.60
N LEU A 159 18.25 -33.47 0.25
CA LEU A 159 16.87 -33.95 0.49
C LEU A 159 16.56 -35.32 -0.15
N ASN A 160 17.22 -35.69 -1.25
CA ASN A 160 17.05 -36.98 -1.92
C ASN A 160 17.53 -38.16 -1.05
N GLU A 161 18.52 -37.96 -0.17
CA GLU A 161 18.99 -38.98 0.79
C GLU A 161 17.96 -39.24 1.90
N HIS A 162 17.15 -38.23 2.22
CA HIS A 162 16.12 -38.32 3.25
C HIS A 162 14.76 -38.74 2.73
N LEU A 163 14.55 -38.81 1.40
CA LEU A 163 13.24 -39.10 0.81
C LEU A 163 12.62 -40.42 1.26
N LYS A 164 13.43 -41.48 1.40
CA LYS A 164 12.96 -42.78 1.89
C LYS A 164 12.39 -42.66 3.31
N GLN A 165 13.07 -41.91 4.17
CA GLN A 165 12.65 -41.66 5.54
C GLN A 165 11.42 -40.74 5.59
N ILE A 166 11.42 -39.62 4.85
CA ILE A 166 10.27 -38.71 4.70
C ILE A 166 9.02 -39.47 4.27
N ALA A 167 9.13 -40.30 3.23
CA ALA A 167 8.03 -41.08 2.71
C ALA A 167 7.49 -42.09 3.74
N SER A 168 8.38 -42.70 4.52
CA SER A 168 8.05 -43.64 5.59
C SER A 168 7.41 -42.97 6.81
N ASP A 169 7.87 -41.79 7.20
CA ASP A 169 7.38 -41.08 8.39
C ASP A 169 6.05 -40.37 8.14
N PHE A 170 5.75 -40.05 6.88
CA PHE A 170 4.53 -39.36 6.47
C PHE A 170 3.78 -40.09 5.34
N PRO A 171 3.36 -41.35 5.54
CA PRO A 171 2.70 -42.17 4.51
C PRO A 171 1.35 -41.60 4.03
N GLN A 172 0.75 -40.69 4.80
CA GLN A 172 -0.51 -39.99 4.50
C GLN A 172 -0.35 -38.80 3.53
N LEU A 173 0.88 -38.35 3.28
CA LEU A 173 1.19 -37.28 2.34
C LEU A 173 1.72 -37.88 1.03
N ASN A 174 1.46 -37.20 -0.09
CA ASN A 174 2.09 -37.49 -1.38
C ASN A 174 3.18 -36.46 -1.66
N PHE A 175 4.35 -36.87 -2.14
CA PHE A 175 5.47 -35.99 -2.44
C PHE A 175 5.77 -36.00 -3.93
N TYR A 176 5.53 -34.87 -4.58
CA TYR A 176 5.82 -34.65 -5.99
C TYR A 176 7.28 -34.19 -6.11
N CYS A 177 8.15 -35.08 -6.54
CA CYS A 177 9.60 -34.90 -6.55
C CYS A 177 10.06 -34.30 -7.87
N SER A 178 10.71 -33.14 -7.84
CA SER A 178 11.20 -32.46 -9.03
C SER A 178 12.35 -33.17 -9.76
N ALA A 179 12.96 -34.19 -9.14
CA ALA A 179 14.00 -35.05 -9.71
C ALA A 179 13.69 -36.53 -9.37
N PRO A 180 14.32 -37.50 -10.06
CA PRO A 180 14.05 -38.91 -9.81
C PRO A 180 14.39 -39.28 -8.35
N PRO A 181 13.43 -39.84 -7.58
CA PRO A 181 13.70 -40.26 -6.20
C PRO A 181 14.64 -41.47 -6.19
N LYS A 182 15.66 -41.45 -5.31
CA LYS A 182 16.64 -42.56 -5.18
C LYS A 182 16.04 -43.88 -4.70
N SER A 183 14.88 -43.84 -4.04
CA SER A 183 14.21 -45.02 -3.50
C SER A 183 12.73 -44.99 -3.92
N PRO A 184 12.17 -46.11 -4.39
CA PRO A 184 10.75 -46.17 -4.69
C PRO A 184 9.92 -46.19 -3.39
N ALA A 185 8.85 -45.40 -3.36
CA ALA A 185 7.81 -45.49 -2.35
C ALA A 185 6.47 -45.07 -2.97
N ALA A 186 5.35 -45.65 -2.53
CA ALA A 186 4.04 -45.49 -3.18
C ALA A 186 3.51 -44.04 -3.17
N ASN A 187 3.98 -43.23 -2.23
CA ASN A 187 3.64 -41.83 -2.06
C ASN A 187 4.70 -40.85 -2.61
N LEU A 188 5.73 -41.34 -3.29
CA LEU A 188 6.65 -40.50 -4.09
C LEU A 188 6.21 -40.50 -5.55
N VAL A 189 6.10 -39.32 -6.15
CA VAL A 189 5.72 -39.13 -7.55
C VAL A 189 6.86 -38.44 -8.27
N ASP A 190 7.46 -39.12 -9.26
CA ASP A 190 8.54 -38.58 -10.08
C ASP A 190 8.00 -37.53 -11.08
N CYS A 191 8.47 -36.29 -10.95
CA CYS A 191 8.13 -35.16 -11.82
C CYS A 191 9.35 -34.66 -12.61
N SER A 192 10.43 -35.44 -12.68
CA SER A 192 11.69 -35.05 -13.33
C SER A 192 11.59 -34.72 -14.82
N GLY A 193 10.59 -35.27 -15.51
CA GLY A 193 10.29 -34.94 -16.91
C GLY A 193 9.46 -33.68 -17.12
N MET A 194 9.08 -32.96 -16.05
CA MET A 194 8.20 -31.80 -16.12
C MET A 194 8.96 -30.48 -16.20
N ASN A 195 8.46 -29.54 -17.01
CA ASN A 195 9.02 -28.18 -17.08
C ASN A 195 8.57 -27.31 -15.89
N LEU A 196 9.15 -26.11 -15.74
CA LEU A 196 8.83 -25.20 -14.63
C LEU A 196 7.34 -24.81 -14.56
N LYS A 197 6.69 -24.63 -15.71
CA LYS A 197 5.26 -24.27 -15.79
C LYS A 197 4.39 -25.41 -15.23
N GLN A 198 4.72 -26.65 -15.59
CA GLN A 198 4.06 -27.85 -15.08
C GLN A 198 4.32 -28.05 -13.57
N LEU A 199 5.55 -27.84 -13.11
CA LEU A 199 5.90 -27.88 -11.69
C LEU A 199 5.18 -26.78 -10.89
N SER A 200 5.04 -25.57 -11.44
CA SER A 200 4.24 -24.50 -10.84
C SER A 200 2.77 -24.90 -10.70
N GLN A 201 2.16 -25.50 -11.74
CA GLN A 201 0.78 -26.00 -11.68
C GLN A 201 0.60 -27.10 -10.62
N ILE A 202 1.63 -27.92 -10.39
CA ILE A 202 1.64 -28.88 -9.28
C ILE A 202 1.68 -28.12 -7.96
N GLY A 203 2.59 -27.17 -7.81
CA GLY A 203 2.72 -26.31 -6.64
C GLY A 203 1.39 -25.66 -6.26
N ASP A 204 0.66 -25.11 -7.25
CA ASP A 204 -0.66 -24.49 -7.09
C ASP A 204 -1.73 -25.45 -6.55
N LYS A 205 -1.56 -26.76 -6.73
CA LYS A 205 -2.49 -27.79 -6.23
C LYS A 205 -1.99 -28.51 -4.98
N CYS A 206 -0.70 -28.41 -4.68
CA CYS A 206 -0.11 -28.91 -3.44
C CYS A 206 -0.56 -28.04 -2.26
N ILE A 207 -0.60 -28.64 -1.08
CA ILE A 207 -1.00 -27.99 0.18
C ILE A 207 0.19 -27.34 0.90
N GLY A 208 1.41 -27.62 0.46
CA GLY A 208 2.64 -27.08 1.01
C GLY A 208 3.82 -27.32 0.06
N LEU A 209 4.91 -26.61 0.32
CA LEU A 209 6.08 -26.52 -0.55
C LEU A 209 7.35 -26.82 0.25
N LEU A 210 8.09 -27.87 -0.12
CA LEU A 210 9.38 -28.23 0.49
C LEU A 210 10.50 -28.01 -0.54
N MET A 211 11.29 -26.97 -0.34
CA MET A 211 12.09 -26.34 -1.37
C MET A 211 13.57 -26.27 -0.98
N LYS A 212 14.46 -26.11 -1.96
CA LYS A 212 15.89 -25.87 -1.79
C LYS A 212 16.32 -24.47 -2.24
N GLY A 213 15.37 -23.64 -2.69
CA GLY A 213 15.66 -22.25 -3.09
C GLY A 213 16.15 -22.09 -4.53
N SER A 214 16.00 -23.10 -5.39
CA SER A 214 16.39 -23.04 -6.80
C SER A 214 15.21 -22.60 -7.69
N ALA A 215 15.27 -22.77 -9.02
CA ALA A 215 14.20 -22.33 -9.92
C ALA A 215 12.83 -22.90 -9.57
N ILE A 216 12.77 -24.11 -9.02
CA ILE A 216 11.47 -24.73 -8.72
C ILE A 216 10.77 -23.99 -7.59
N ASN A 217 11.49 -23.59 -6.54
CA ASN A 217 10.97 -22.76 -5.46
C ASN A 217 10.36 -21.46 -5.99
N ALA A 218 11.09 -20.80 -6.88
CA ALA A 218 10.66 -19.49 -7.36
C ALA A 218 9.59 -19.60 -8.46
N ALA A 219 9.54 -20.70 -9.24
CA ALA A 219 8.42 -21.02 -10.13
C ALA A 219 7.10 -21.19 -9.35
N CYS A 220 7.19 -21.57 -8.07
CA CYS A 220 6.03 -21.65 -7.18
C CYS A 220 5.68 -20.31 -6.49
N GLN A 221 6.23 -19.16 -6.93
CA GLN A 221 5.85 -17.84 -6.43
C GLN A 221 4.63 -17.29 -7.17
N THR A 222 3.53 -18.02 -7.06
CA THR A 222 2.22 -17.61 -7.57
C THR A 222 1.39 -16.99 -6.44
N GLU A 223 0.36 -16.23 -6.79
CA GLU A 223 -0.59 -15.70 -5.80
C GLU A 223 -1.23 -16.82 -4.97
N ILE A 224 -1.52 -17.96 -5.62
CA ILE A 224 -2.12 -19.15 -4.99
C ILE A 224 -1.18 -19.73 -3.93
N ASN A 225 0.13 -19.72 -4.20
CA ASN A 225 1.14 -20.32 -3.32
C ASN A 225 1.65 -19.36 -2.24
N ARG A 226 1.31 -18.06 -2.31
CA ARG A 226 1.74 -17.03 -1.35
C ARG A 226 1.38 -17.36 0.10
N TYR A 227 0.25 -18.03 0.30
CA TYR A 227 -0.28 -18.33 1.63
C TYR A 227 -0.13 -19.80 2.03
N LYS A 228 0.63 -20.60 1.27
CA LYS A 228 0.85 -22.02 1.59
C LYS A 228 2.06 -22.24 2.48
N PRO A 229 1.97 -23.15 3.48
CA PRO A 229 3.12 -23.54 4.29
C PRO A 229 4.32 -23.83 3.40
N ARG A 230 5.46 -23.23 3.72
CA ARG A 230 6.70 -23.36 2.95
C ARG A 230 7.87 -23.66 3.87
N CYS A 231 8.71 -24.60 3.44
CA CYS A 231 9.96 -24.91 4.10
C CYS A 231 11.08 -24.88 3.05
N ILE A 232 12.16 -24.14 3.35
CA ILE A 232 13.39 -24.12 2.55
C ILE A 232 14.48 -24.85 3.34
N VAL A 233 15.14 -25.83 2.72
CA VAL A 233 16.14 -26.67 3.39
C VAL A 233 17.57 -26.31 3.03
N GLY A 234 18.47 -26.44 4.02
CA GLY A 234 19.91 -26.34 3.82
C GLY A 234 20.41 -24.96 3.38
N TRP A 235 19.55 -23.94 3.45
CA TRP A 235 19.87 -22.60 2.97
C TRP A 235 20.62 -21.82 4.05
N ASN A 236 21.85 -21.37 3.75
CA ASN A 236 22.72 -20.70 4.72
C ASN A 236 23.10 -19.26 4.32
N LEU A 237 22.19 -18.53 3.69
CA LEU A 237 22.43 -17.13 3.38
C LEU A 237 21.91 -16.23 4.50
N ALA A 238 22.62 -15.13 4.75
CA ALA A 238 22.25 -14.15 5.78
C ALA A 238 20.87 -13.54 5.52
N GLU A 239 20.42 -13.55 4.27
CA GLU A 239 19.14 -13.01 3.85
C GLU A 239 18.10 -14.11 3.64
N LYS A 240 16.93 -13.88 4.24
CA LYS A 240 15.76 -14.73 4.06
C LYS A 240 15.11 -14.42 2.72
N LEU A 241 14.96 -15.44 1.89
CA LEU A 241 14.27 -15.35 0.61
C LEU A 241 12.76 -15.39 0.82
N TRP A 242 12.11 -14.25 0.54
CA TRP A 242 10.65 -14.21 0.31
C TRP A 242 9.78 -14.55 1.53
N ASP A 243 10.18 -14.09 2.72
CA ASP A 243 9.32 -14.18 3.91
C ASP A 243 8.04 -13.36 3.71
N ASN A 244 6.88 -14.03 3.83
CA ASN A 244 5.59 -13.38 3.99
C ASN A 244 5.26 -13.34 5.48
N LEU A 245 4.97 -12.16 6.02
CA LEU A 245 4.61 -11.99 7.44
C LEU A 245 3.39 -12.81 7.85
N GLU A 246 2.46 -13.03 6.92
CA GLU A 246 1.24 -13.81 7.17
C GLU A 246 1.47 -15.33 7.11
N ASN A 247 2.57 -15.76 6.49
CA ASN A 247 2.95 -17.17 6.43
C ASN A 247 4.48 -17.30 6.31
N PRO A 248 5.20 -17.25 7.45
CA PRO A 248 6.65 -17.22 7.45
C PRO A 248 7.23 -18.51 6.88
N VAL A 249 8.32 -18.38 6.12
CA VAL A 249 9.03 -19.53 5.57
C VAL A 249 9.84 -20.20 6.68
N VAL A 250 9.71 -21.52 6.81
CA VAL A 250 10.56 -22.30 7.72
C VAL A 250 11.89 -22.59 7.02
N TYR A 251 13.01 -22.19 7.63
CA TYR A 251 14.35 -22.49 7.12
C TYR A 251 14.93 -23.67 7.88
N ALA A 252 14.72 -24.88 7.36
CA ALA A 252 15.15 -26.10 8.02
C ALA A 252 16.61 -26.43 7.71
N LYS A 253 17.41 -26.62 8.75
CA LYS A 253 18.85 -26.93 8.67
C LYS A 253 19.12 -28.42 8.60
N ASN A 254 18.20 -29.23 9.10
CA ASN A 254 18.37 -30.67 9.26
C ASN A 254 17.03 -31.39 9.12
N TYR A 255 17.08 -32.71 9.15
CA TYR A 255 15.91 -33.55 8.93
C TYR A 255 14.86 -33.39 10.04
N ALA A 256 15.27 -33.20 11.29
CA ALA A 256 14.34 -33.04 12.42
C ALA A 256 13.46 -31.80 12.26
N GLU A 257 14.02 -30.69 11.77
CA GLU A 257 13.26 -29.47 11.49
C GLU A 257 12.28 -29.64 10.31
N VAL A 258 12.68 -30.39 9.26
CA VAL A 258 11.76 -30.78 8.17
C VAL A 258 10.62 -31.65 8.70
N GLN A 259 10.94 -32.61 9.57
CA GLN A 259 9.97 -33.50 10.20
C GLN A 259 8.98 -32.72 11.08
N GLN A 260 9.44 -31.74 11.86
CA GLN A 260 8.59 -30.87 12.64
C GLN A 260 7.60 -30.09 11.76
N TRP A 261 8.08 -29.48 10.67
CA TRP A 261 7.24 -28.74 9.74
C TRP A 261 6.19 -29.62 9.05
N LEU A 262 6.58 -30.82 8.58
CA LEU A 262 5.64 -31.79 8.00
C LEU A 262 4.62 -32.30 9.03
N THR A 263 5.02 -32.46 10.28
CA THR A 263 4.13 -32.86 11.38
C THR A 263 3.05 -31.81 11.61
N GLN A 264 3.41 -30.52 11.58
CA GLN A 264 2.44 -29.42 11.69
C GLN A 264 1.42 -29.47 10.55
N ILE A 265 1.86 -29.64 9.30
CA ILE A 265 0.97 -29.78 8.14
C ILE A 265 0.00 -30.94 8.33
N VAL A 266 0.50 -32.09 8.80
CA VAL A 266 -0.34 -33.28 9.06
C VAL A 266 -1.34 -33.00 10.16
N ALA A 267 -0.94 -32.32 11.24
CA ALA A 267 -1.83 -31.92 12.31
C ALA A 267 -2.95 -31.03 11.76
N ASP A 268 -2.64 -30.01 10.96
CA ASP A 268 -3.60 -29.09 10.36
C ASP A 268 -4.60 -29.83 9.44
N ILE A 269 -4.11 -30.77 8.61
CA ILE A 269 -4.98 -31.65 7.81
C ILE A 269 -5.83 -32.53 8.70
N THR A 270 -5.30 -33.03 9.81
CA THR A 270 -6.01 -33.94 10.73
C THR A 270 -7.08 -33.19 11.51
N PHE A 271 -6.83 -31.96 11.94
CA PHE A 271 -7.85 -31.08 12.52
C PHE A 271 -8.95 -30.76 11.50
N SER A 272 -8.57 -30.47 10.26
CA SER A 272 -9.54 -30.29 9.16
C SER A 272 -10.34 -31.58 8.88
N THR A 273 -9.69 -32.75 8.88
CA THR A 273 -10.36 -34.03 8.56
C THR A 273 -11.09 -34.68 9.73
N ALA A 274 -10.74 -34.39 10.99
CA ALA A 274 -11.47 -34.81 12.19
C ALA A 274 -12.75 -33.97 12.37
N ALA A 275 -12.69 -32.67 12.05
CA ALA A 275 -13.87 -31.84 11.89
C ALA A 275 -14.79 -32.39 10.77
N VAL A 276 -14.22 -32.93 9.69
CA VAL A 276 -14.97 -33.52 8.56
C VAL A 276 -15.44 -34.97 8.80
N LYS A 277 -14.73 -35.79 9.59
CA LYS A 277 -15.14 -37.18 9.92
C LYS A 277 -16.25 -37.25 10.95
N ASN A 278 -16.28 -36.34 11.93
CA ASN A 278 -17.45 -36.19 12.80
C ASN A 278 -18.68 -35.68 12.02
N ALA A 279 -18.47 -34.98 10.90
CA ALA A 279 -19.56 -34.57 10.01
C ALA A 279 -20.08 -35.71 9.11
N HIS A 280 -19.27 -36.73 8.78
CA HIS A 280 -19.66 -37.76 7.81
C HIS A 280 -20.53 -38.89 8.40
N LEU A 281 -20.45 -39.17 9.70
CA LEU A 281 -21.32 -40.15 10.39
C LEU A 281 -22.73 -39.60 10.70
N ILE A 282 -22.91 -38.29 10.57
CA ILE A 282 -24.19 -37.59 10.76
C ILE A 282 -24.89 -37.34 9.40
N ALA A 283 -24.14 -37.40 8.29
CA ALA A 283 -24.57 -37.02 6.94
C ALA A 283 -25.49 -38.00 6.18
N THR A 284 -26.06 -39.03 6.81
CA THR A 284 -27.16 -39.83 6.20
C THR A 284 -28.54 -39.49 6.73
N LYS A 285 -28.67 -38.56 7.69
CA LYS A 285 -29.94 -37.93 8.05
C LYS A 285 -29.71 -36.46 8.42
N ALA A 286 -30.24 -35.55 7.59
CA ALA A 286 -30.26 -34.10 7.74
C ALA A 286 -29.04 -33.33 7.20
N SER A 287 -29.16 -32.91 5.95
CA SER A 287 -28.33 -31.90 5.29
C SER A 287 -28.93 -30.51 5.52
N SER A 288 -28.49 -29.83 6.57
CA SER A 288 -28.40 -28.36 6.75
C SER A 288 -27.89 -28.10 8.17
N PHE A 289 -27.09 -27.04 8.38
CA PHE A 289 -26.37 -26.64 9.61
C PHE A 289 -24.98 -27.26 9.84
N GLN A 290 -23.92 -26.45 9.59
CA GLN A 290 -22.74 -26.23 10.47
C GLN A 290 -21.49 -25.70 9.70
N THR A 291 -21.65 -24.66 8.88
CA THR A 291 -20.60 -23.61 8.68
C THR A 291 -20.83 -22.40 9.58
N GLU A 292 -21.89 -22.42 10.39
CA GLU A 292 -22.33 -21.28 11.18
C GLU A 292 -21.69 -21.18 12.57
N SER A 293 -21.14 -22.22 13.22
CA SER A 293 -20.87 -22.10 14.68
C SER A 293 -19.64 -21.26 15.05
N ALA A 294 -18.52 -21.35 14.33
CA ALA A 294 -17.32 -20.56 14.63
C ALA A 294 -17.44 -19.09 14.17
N SER A 295 -18.18 -18.83 13.08
CA SER A 295 -18.58 -17.46 12.74
C SER A 295 -19.62 -16.94 13.74
N LYS A 296 -20.60 -17.76 14.16
CA LYS A 296 -21.59 -17.38 15.18
C LYS A 296 -20.98 -17.09 16.55
N GLU A 297 -19.86 -17.71 16.91
CA GLU A 297 -19.19 -17.45 18.19
C GLU A 297 -18.40 -16.12 18.16
N ARG A 298 -17.75 -15.79 17.04
CA ARG A 298 -17.19 -14.44 16.81
C ARG A 298 -18.26 -13.36 16.63
N ASP A 299 -19.33 -13.64 15.87
CA ASP A 299 -20.51 -12.78 15.67
C ASP A 299 -21.33 -12.58 16.97
N ARG A 300 -21.09 -13.41 17.99
CA ARG A 300 -21.69 -13.27 19.33
C ARG A 300 -20.94 -12.30 20.22
N LEU A 301 -19.66 -12.03 19.95
CA LEU A 301 -18.81 -11.16 20.78
C LEU A 301 -18.66 -9.75 20.23
N GLN A 302 -18.81 -9.56 18.91
CA GLN A 302 -18.78 -8.23 18.31
C GLN A 302 -20.10 -7.48 18.54
N GLU A 303 -20.00 -6.21 18.92
CA GLU A 303 -21.15 -5.31 18.92
C GLU A 303 -21.68 -5.11 17.50
N ARG A 304 -23.00 -5.05 17.38
CA ARG A 304 -23.68 -4.97 16.10
C ARG A 304 -24.07 -3.53 15.80
N ILE A 305 -23.73 -3.05 14.61
CA ILE A 305 -24.10 -1.70 14.16
C ILE A 305 -25.07 -1.86 13.00
N LEU A 306 -26.29 -1.33 13.16
CA LEU A 306 -27.32 -1.42 12.11
C LEU A 306 -27.19 -0.25 11.14
N ILE A 307 -27.01 -0.53 9.86
CA ILE A 307 -27.04 0.43 8.77
C ILE A 307 -28.41 0.34 8.10
N VAL A 308 -29.17 1.43 8.10
CA VAL A 308 -30.54 1.50 7.56
C VAL A 308 -30.57 2.32 6.28
N SER A 309 -31.17 1.76 5.23
CA SER A 309 -31.41 2.41 3.94
C SER A 309 -32.86 2.17 3.49
N HIS A 310 -33.27 2.78 2.36
CA HIS A 310 -34.61 2.53 1.80
C HIS A 310 -34.62 1.32 0.86
N THR A 311 -35.81 0.78 0.56
CA THR A 311 -36.02 -0.39 -0.32
C THR A 311 -36.02 -0.07 -1.82
N LYS A 312 -36.11 1.21 -2.22
CA LYS A 312 -36.19 1.55 -3.64
C LYS A 312 -34.84 1.29 -4.32
N THR A 313 -34.84 0.48 -5.36
CA THR A 313 -33.65 0.24 -6.19
C THR A 313 -33.42 1.42 -7.15
N ASN A 314 -32.22 1.52 -7.70
CA ASN A 314 -31.82 2.53 -8.70
C ASN A 314 -31.76 3.98 -8.20
N CYS A 315 -31.44 4.17 -6.91
CA CYS A 315 -31.19 5.48 -6.32
C CYS A 315 -29.73 5.61 -5.88
N GLY A 316 -29.07 6.73 -6.20
CA GLY A 316 -27.68 6.99 -5.80
C GLY A 316 -27.47 6.98 -4.28
N VAL A 317 -28.47 7.40 -3.50
CA VAL A 317 -28.44 7.32 -2.03
C VAL A 317 -28.36 5.87 -1.57
N GLN A 318 -29.22 4.99 -2.10
CA GLN A 318 -29.22 3.57 -1.71
C GLN A 318 -27.98 2.83 -2.16
N GLN A 319 -27.51 3.07 -3.39
CA GLN A 319 -26.24 2.50 -3.85
C GLN A 319 -25.06 2.92 -2.97
N TYR A 320 -25.04 4.17 -2.52
CA TYR A 320 -24.03 4.66 -1.60
C TYR A 320 -24.08 3.94 -0.25
N GLY A 321 -25.26 3.82 0.36
CA GLY A 321 -25.45 3.08 1.62
C GLY A 321 -25.08 1.60 1.49
N LEU A 322 -25.41 0.96 0.37
CA LEU A 322 -25.04 -0.43 0.10
C LEU A 322 -23.53 -0.61 -0.03
N ASN A 323 -22.84 0.31 -0.71
CA ASN A 323 -21.38 0.27 -0.84
C ASN A 323 -20.71 0.39 0.53
N ILE A 324 -21.17 1.33 1.37
CA ILE A 324 -20.69 1.47 2.75
C ILE A 324 -20.86 0.15 3.51
N ALA A 325 -22.05 -0.42 3.48
CA ALA A 325 -22.32 -1.67 4.18
C ALA A 325 -21.45 -2.84 3.70
N LYS A 326 -21.25 -2.97 2.39
CA LYS A 326 -20.38 -4.01 1.80
C LYS A 326 -18.94 -3.89 2.29
N THR A 327 -18.38 -2.67 2.31
CA THR A 327 -17.03 -2.44 2.80
C THR A 327 -16.92 -2.66 4.30
N LEU A 328 -17.85 -2.11 5.08
CA LEU A 328 -17.81 -2.23 6.54
C LEU A 328 -18.07 -3.65 7.04
N LYS A 329 -18.59 -4.55 6.19
CA LYS A 329 -18.68 -5.99 6.51
C LYS A 329 -17.30 -6.62 6.81
N ASN A 330 -16.22 -6.03 6.31
CA ASN A 330 -14.85 -6.51 6.53
C ASN A 330 -14.23 -5.98 7.83
N SER A 331 -14.96 -5.17 8.62
CA SER A 331 -14.54 -4.78 9.96
C SER A 331 -14.31 -6.00 10.85
N THR A 332 -13.20 -6.00 11.57
CA THR A 332 -12.88 -7.05 12.57
C THR A 332 -13.30 -6.65 13.98
N LYS A 333 -13.69 -5.39 14.18
CA LYS A 333 -14.05 -4.83 15.49
C LYS A 333 -15.55 -4.84 15.74
N TYR A 334 -16.34 -4.46 14.74
CA TYR A 334 -17.80 -4.41 14.78
C TYR A 334 -18.43 -5.29 13.70
N SER A 335 -19.62 -5.81 14.00
CA SER A 335 -20.46 -6.49 13.03
C SER A 335 -21.47 -5.50 12.44
N PHE A 336 -21.15 -4.94 11.28
CA PHE A 336 -22.08 -4.06 10.55
C PHE A 336 -23.17 -4.87 9.84
N VAL A 337 -24.44 -4.60 10.17
CA VAL A 337 -25.62 -5.28 9.62
C VAL A 337 -26.39 -4.28 8.77
N TYR A 338 -26.67 -4.62 7.51
CA TYR A 338 -27.45 -3.77 6.60
C TYR A 338 -28.92 -4.20 6.56
N ALA A 339 -29.82 -3.22 6.63
CA ALA A 339 -31.25 -3.43 6.44
C ALA A 339 -31.85 -2.34 5.55
N GLU A 340 -32.78 -2.75 4.69
CA GLU A 340 -33.64 -1.84 3.95
C GLU A 340 -35.01 -1.81 4.62
N CYS A 341 -35.50 -0.60 4.90
CA CYS A 341 -36.77 -0.38 5.57
C CYS A 341 -37.62 0.60 4.77
N SER A 342 -38.91 0.31 4.66
CA SER A 342 -39.91 1.15 4.00
C SER A 342 -40.80 1.92 4.99
N SER A 343 -40.79 1.55 6.27
CA SER A 343 -41.58 2.18 7.33
C SER A 343 -40.89 2.13 8.71
N GLY A 344 -41.47 2.83 9.69
CA GLY A 344 -41.02 2.80 11.08
C GLY A 344 -41.23 1.45 11.75
N GLU A 345 -42.30 0.74 11.42
CA GLU A 345 -42.61 -0.60 11.92
C GLU A 345 -41.55 -1.61 11.46
N GLU A 346 -41.16 -1.59 10.18
CA GLU A 346 -40.09 -2.44 9.66
C GLU A 346 -38.74 -2.14 10.35
N LEU A 347 -38.45 -0.87 10.64
CA LEU A 347 -37.25 -0.51 11.40
C LEU A 347 -37.29 -1.11 12.81
N LEU A 348 -38.41 -0.97 13.53
CA LEU A 348 -38.56 -1.53 14.87
C LEU A 348 -38.40 -3.05 14.87
N ASP A 349 -38.99 -3.74 13.90
CA ASP A 349 -38.81 -5.18 13.70
C ASP A 349 -37.34 -5.55 13.50
N ARG A 350 -36.61 -4.78 12.67
CA ARG A 350 -35.17 -5.01 12.45
C ARG A 350 -34.33 -4.71 13.68
N VAL A 351 -34.64 -3.67 14.43
CA VAL A 351 -33.97 -3.37 15.70
C VAL A 351 -34.18 -4.51 16.71
N ASN A 352 -35.40 -5.03 16.82
CA ASN A 352 -35.72 -6.16 17.69
C ASN A 352 -34.96 -7.44 17.29
N GLN A 353 -34.80 -7.70 15.99
CA GLN A 353 -34.07 -8.84 15.47
C GLN A 353 -32.56 -8.72 15.67
N VAL A 354 -31.98 -7.57 15.32
CA VAL A 354 -30.52 -7.36 15.30
C VAL A 354 -29.97 -7.09 16.70
N LYS A 355 -30.74 -6.37 17.52
CA LYS A 355 -30.32 -5.79 18.81
C LYS A 355 -29.03 -4.99 18.68
N PRO A 356 -29.03 -3.92 17.86
CA PRO A 356 -27.81 -3.16 17.59
C PRO A 356 -27.35 -2.37 18.82
N SER A 357 -26.07 -2.00 18.86
CA SER A 357 -25.49 -1.07 19.83
C SER A 357 -25.60 0.39 19.36
N ALA A 358 -25.69 0.64 18.05
CA ALA A 358 -25.98 1.94 17.43
C ALA A 358 -26.58 1.75 16.04
N ILE A 359 -27.22 2.80 15.52
CA ILE A 359 -27.87 2.79 14.19
C ILE A 359 -27.33 3.93 13.32
N ILE A 360 -26.88 3.60 12.12
CA ILE A 360 -26.47 4.54 11.07
C ILE A 360 -27.58 4.60 10.02
N TYR A 361 -28.14 5.79 9.80
CA TYR A 361 -29.16 6.04 8.80
C TYR A 361 -28.52 6.63 7.56
N ASN A 362 -28.63 5.92 6.44
CA ASN A 362 -28.34 6.44 5.10
C ASN A 362 -29.44 7.44 4.67
N TYR A 363 -29.49 8.57 5.38
CA TYR A 363 -30.66 9.42 5.49
C TYR A 363 -30.73 10.46 4.38
N HIS A 364 -31.85 10.44 3.65
CA HIS A 364 -32.30 11.57 2.87
C HIS A 364 -33.80 11.80 3.12
N PRO A 365 -34.28 13.05 3.29
CA PRO A 365 -35.67 13.31 3.65
C PRO A 365 -36.71 12.72 2.69
N THR A 366 -36.36 12.56 1.42
CA THR A 366 -37.26 11.96 0.42
C THR A 366 -37.23 10.42 0.39
N THR A 367 -36.16 9.80 0.89
CA THR A 367 -35.98 8.34 0.85
C THR A 367 -36.39 7.68 2.16
N LEU A 368 -36.17 8.36 3.28
CA LEU A 368 -36.52 7.93 4.64
C LEU A 368 -37.46 8.95 5.31
N SER A 369 -38.50 9.39 4.60
CA SER A 369 -39.45 10.41 5.08
C SER A 369 -40.23 9.99 6.33
N TRP A 370 -40.31 8.69 6.58
CA TRP A 370 -40.94 8.12 7.77
C TRP A 370 -40.07 8.25 9.02
N VAL A 371 -38.76 8.48 8.91
CA VAL A 371 -37.87 8.66 10.08
C VAL A 371 -38.18 10.00 10.77
N ASN A 372 -38.68 9.92 12.01
CA ASN A 372 -39.05 11.08 12.81
C ASN A 372 -38.74 10.83 14.31
N LYS A 373 -38.86 11.88 15.14
CA LYS A 373 -38.52 11.81 16.57
C LYS A 373 -39.26 10.71 17.33
N SER A 374 -40.53 10.46 17.01
CA SER A 374 -41.34 9.45 17.71
C SER A 374 -40.75 8.05 17.54
N ILE A 375 -40.37 7.69 16.31
CA ILE A 375 -39.75 6.40 16.02
C ILE A 375 -38.36 6.28 16.66
N LEU A 376 -37.54 7.34 16.60
CA LEU A 376 -36.21 7.32 17.20
C LEU A 376 -36.28 7.22 18.73
N GLN A 377 -37.23 7.89 19.38
CA GLN A 377 -37.45 7.79 20.83
C GLN A 377 -37.91 6.40 21.29
N ALA A 378 -38.47 5.58 20.38
CA ALA A 378 -38.86 4.21 20.68
C ALA A 378 -37.66 3.22 20.67
N ILE A 379 -36.46 3.68 20.34
CA ILE A 379 -35.25 2.86 20.19
C ILE A 379 -34.16 3.43 21.11
N ASP A 380 -33.76 2.66 22.13
CA ASP A 380 -32.80 3.12 23.15
C ASP A 380 -31.34 2.82 22.77
N VAL A 381 -30.91 3.33 21.62
CA VAL A 381 -29.49 3.31 21.20
C VAL A 381 -29.11 4.60 20.46
N PRO A 382 -27.82 4.95 20.35
CA PRO A 382 -27.42 6.14 19.59
C PRO A 382 -27.80 6.06 18.11
N HIS A 383 -28.33 7.17 17.57
CA HIS A 383 -28.69 7.32 16.17
C HIS A 383 -27.75 8.29 15.46
N ILE A 384 -27.25 7.86 14.31
CA ILE A 384 -26.28 8.58 13.49
C ILE A 384 -26.87 8.83 12.10
N GLY A 385 -27.06 10.09 11.70
CA GLY A 385 -27.59 10.45 10.39
C GLY A 385 -26.49 10.74 9.36
N MET A 386 -26.56 10.15 8.17
CA MET A 386 -25.69 10.55 7.05
C MET A 386 -26.24 11.79 6.34
N ILE A 387 -25.37 12.75 6.01
CA ILE A 387 -25.75 13.99 5.32
C ILE A 387 -25.21 13.98 3.89
N HIS A 388 -25.99 13.52 2.90
CA HIS A 388 -25.51 13.36 1.52
C HIS A 388 -25.16 14.69 0.82
N GLU A 389 -25.97 15.73 1.01
CA GLU A 389 -25.73 17.06 0.42
C GLU A 389 -25.04 17.99 1.44
N VAL A 390 -23.97 17.50 2.06
CA VAL A 390 -23.24 18.25 3.09
C VAL A 390 -22.38 19.36 2.49
N THR A 391 -22.40 20.51 3.15
CA THR A 391 -21.49 21.64 2.95
C THR A 391 -20.90 22.02 4.31
N GLN A 392 -19.85 22.84 4.33
CA GLN A 392 -19.28 23.32 5.60
C GLN A 392 -20.35 23.99 6.48
N ARG A 393 -21.20 24.84 5.88
CA ARG A 393 -22.30 25.50 6.61
C ARG A 393 -23.26 24.48 7.21
N ILE A 394 -23.65 23.46 6.46
CA ILE A 394 -24.58 22.42 6.95
C ILE A 394 -23.94 21.64 8.10
N SER A 395 -22.67 21.27 7.98
CA SER A 395 -21.90 20.63 9.05
C SER A 395 -21.87 21.50 10.31
N ASP A 396 -21.60 22.79 10.17
CA ASP A 396 -21.47 23.72 11.30
C ASP A 396 -22.80 23.92 12.05
N VAL A 397 -23.93 23.98 11.34
CA VAL A 397 -25.26 24.25 11.94
C VAL A 397 -26.06 22.98 12.28
N SER A 398 -25.55 21.80 11.96
CA SER A 398 -26.21 20.54 12.29
C SER A 398 -26.38 20.41 13.81
N ASN A 399 -27.53 19.93 14.25
CA ASN A 399 -27.87 19.81 15.66
C ASN A 399 -28.42 18.42 15.99
N ASN A 400 -28.66 18.17 17.28
CA ASN A 400 -29.14 16.88 17.78
C ASN A 400 -30.67 16.73 17.75
N SER A 401 -31.39 17.52 16.94
CA SER A 401 -32.86 17.53 16.97
C SER A 401 -33.49 16.24 16.44
N LEU A 402 -32.89 15.62 15.42
CA LEU A 402 -33.35 14.34 14.85
C LEU A 402 -32.37 13.20 15.21
N PHE A 403 -31.09 13.35 14.88
CA PHE A 403 -30.04 12.36 15.18
C PHE A 403 -29.08 12.92 16.24
N GLN A 404 -28.60 12.10 17.18
CA GLN A 404 -27.62 12.55 18.17
C GLN A 404 -26.28 12.90 17.53
N TYR A 405 -25.93 12.20 16.44
CA TYR A 405 -24.69 12.37 15.71
C TYR A 405 -24.93 12.38 14.20
N HIS A 406 -23.95 12.91 13.45
CA HIS A 406 -24.02 12.99 11.99
C HIS A 406 -22.71 12.54 11.32
N ILE A 407 -22.81 11.97 10.12
CA ILE A 407 -21.67 11.66 9.27
C ILE A 407 -21.79 12.46 7.97
N GLY A 408 -20.84 13.35 7.73
CA GLY A 408 -20.63 14.05 6.46
C GLY A 408 -19.65 13.28 5.58
N PRO A 409 -20.08 12.68 4.45
CA PRO A 409 -19.22 11.95 3.52
C PRO A 409 -18.40 12.88 2.63
N ASP A 410 -17.84 13.95 3.21
CA ASP A 410 -16.99 14.93 2.54
C ASP A 410 -15.69 15.12 3.34
N PRO A 411 -14.54 14.62 2.81
CA PRO A 411 -13.27 14.71 3.52
C PRO A 411 -12.77 16.15 3.68
N THR A 412 -13.31 17.11 2.92
CA THR A 412 -12.89 18.52 2.97
C THR A 412 -13.51 19.32 4.12
N LEU A 413 -14.43 18.72 4.89
CA LEU A 413 -15.07 19.40 6.02
C LEU A 413 -14.06 19.72 7.13
N GLN A 414 -14.23 20.89 7.73
CA GLN A 414 -13.63 21.28 8.99
C GLN A 414 -14.55 20.83 10.14
N LEU A 415 -14.03 20.04 11.07
CA LEU A 415 -14.81 19.47 12.17
C LEU A 415 -14.97 20.47 13.33
N LYS A 416 -15.75 21.53 13.12
CA LYS A 416 -16.06 22.53 14.15
C LYS A 416 -17.18 22.09 15.10
N ASN A 417 -18.04 21.20 14.63
CA ASN A 417 -19.21 20.73 15.36
C ASN A 417 -18.92 19.35 15.97
N PRO A 418 -18.94 19.20 17.32
CA PRO A 418 -18.49 17.98 17.99
C PRO A 418 -19.37 16.74 17.75
N ILE A 419 -20.60 16.93 17.26
CA ILE A 419 -21.53 15.85 16.92
C ILE A 419 -21.52 15.48 15.43
N VAL A 420 -20.69 16.16 14.62
CA VAL A 420 -20.53 15.85 13.20
C VAL A 420 -19.16 15.22 12.96
N PHE A 421 -19.18 14.05 12.33
CA PHE A 421 -18.00 13.34 11.90
C PHE A 421 -17.83 13.49 10.38
N LYS A 422 -16.59 13.45 9.90
CA LYS A 422 -16.29 13.30 8.48
C LYS A 422 -15.62 11.97 8.24
N THR A 423 -15.79 11.45 7.02
CA THR A 423 -15.15 10.22 6.56
C THR A 423 -14.45 10.46 5.23
N GLY A 424 -13.44 9.65 4.94
CA GLY A 424 -12.91 9.50 3.58
C GLY A 424 -13.97 9.05 2.56
N ARG A 425 -13.55 8.95 1.29
CA ARG A 425 -14.39 8.37 0.23
C ARG A 425 -14.25 6.85 0.21
N ILE A 426 -15.20 6.18 -0.42
CA ILE A 426 -15.18 4.73 -0.63
C ILE A 426 -14.80 4.46 -2.08
N ILE A 427 -13.66 3.82 -2.31
CA ILE A 427 -13.27 3.33 -3.64
C ILE A 427 -13.65 1.86 -3.72
N ALA A 428 -14.58 1.53 -4.61
CA ALA A 428 -15.03 0.16 -4.77
C ALA A 428 -13.86 -0.75 -5.21
N PRO A 429 -13.70 -1.95 -4.62
CA PRO A 429 -12.75 -2.93 -5.10
C PRO A 429 -13.06 -3.29 -6.56
N TYR A 430 -12.07 -3.15 -7.43
CA TYR A 430 -12.21 -3.47 -8.85
C TYR A 430 -10.85 -3.81 -9.47
N THR A 431 -10.83 -4.85 -10.29
CA THR A 431 -9.65 -5.23 -11.06
C THR A 431 -9.91 -4.91 -12.53
N ASN A 432 -9.17 -3.95 -13.06
CA ASN A 432 -9.30 -3.57 -14.46
C ASN A 432 -8.58 -4.61 -15.36
N HIS A 433 -9.36 -5.33 -16.16
CA HIS A 433 -8.87 -6.33 -17.11
C HIS A 433 -8.90 -5.85 -18.57
N TYR A 434 -9.32 -4.60 -18.81
CA TYR A 434 -9.51 -4.05 -20.14
C TYR A 434 -8.22 -3.41 -20.67
N GLN A 435 -7.87 -3.75 -21.91
CA GLN A 435 -6.79 -3.09 -22.63
C GLN A 435 -7.14 -1.63 -22.92
N LEU A 436 -6.12 -0.78 -23.08
CA LEU A 436 -6.35 0.58 -23.55
C LEU A 436 -6.88 0.55 -24.99
N PRO A 437 -7.94 1.32 -25.30
CA PRO A 437 -8.42 1.46 -26.67
C PRO A 437 -7.34 2.07 -27.60
N GLU A 438 -7.29 1.61 -28.84
CA GLU A 438 -6.36 2.12 -29.86
C GLU A 438 -6.64 3.59 -30.23
N ILE A 439 -7.93 3.96 -30.26
CA ILE A 439 -8.37 5.36 -30.44
C ILE A 439 -8.67 5.99 -29.08
N PRO A 440 -8.31 7.27 -28.86
CA PRO A 440 -8.67 7.97 -27.62
C PRO A 440 -10.17 7.84 -27.33
N THR A 441 -10.49 7.19 -26.23
CA THR A 441 -11.88 6.94 -25.82
C THR A 441 -12.18 7.70 -24.54
N ILE A 442 -13.03 8.73 -24.63
CA ILE A 442 -13.37 9.64 -23.53
C ILE A 442 -14.77 9.30 -23.03
N GLY A 443 -14.85 8.79 -21.80
CA GLY A 443 -16.09 8.37 -21.18
C GLY A 443 -16.65 9.37 -20.18
N SER A 444 -17.96 9.45 -20.07
CA SER A 444 -18.65 10.12 -18.96
C SER A 444 -19.95 9.41 -18.61
N PHE A 445 -20.41 9.58 -17.37
CA PHE A 445 -21.69 9.04 -16.94
C PHE A 445 -22.38 9.94 -15.91
N GLY A 446 -23.69 9.78 -15.82
CA GLY A 446 -24.54 10.40 -14.80
C GLY A 446 -25.94 10.63 -15.33
N PHE A 447 -26.90 10.83 -14.42
CA PHE A 447 -28.26 11.16 -14.81
C PHE A 447 -28.32 12.41 -15.69
N GLY A 448 -29.19 12.38 -16.70
CA GLY A 448 -29.41 13.45 -17.67
C GLY A 448 -30.10 14.68 -17.10
N LEU A 449 -29.49 15.31 -16.11
CA LEU A 449 -29.94 16.57 -15.52
C LEU A 449 -29.02 17.70 -15.97
N GLU A 450 -29.54 18.93 -15.99
CA GLU A 450 -28.73 20.11 -16.27
C GLU A 450 -27.56 20.26 -15.27
N GLY A 451 -26.48 20.91 -15.74
CA GLY A 451 -25.30 21.17 -14.92
C GLY A 451 -24.28 20.03 -14.84
N LYS A 452 -24.52 18.89 -15.51
CA LYS A 452 -23.58 17.77 -15.62
C LYS A 452 -22.47 17.99 -16.65
N GLY A 453 -22.68 18.90 -17.59
CA GLY A 453 -21.67 19.33 -18.55
C GLY A 453 -21.27 18.30 -19.59
N PHE A 454 -22.20 17.41 -19.99
CA PHE A 454 -21.96 16.45 -21.07
C PHE A 454 -21.61 17.14 -22.39
N GLU A 455 -22.29 18.25 -22.71
CA GLU A 455 -22.02 19.09 -23.87
C GLU A 455 -20.58 19.67 -23.84
N LYS A 456 -20.06 19.99 -22.66
CA LYS A 456 -18.68 20.48 -22.50
C LYS A 456 -17.65 19.39 -22.76
N VAL A 457 -17.97 18.13 -22.45
CA VAL A 457 -17.12 16.99 -22.81
C VAL A 457 -17.00 16.90 -24.32
N ILE A 458 -18.11 17.04 -25.06
CA ILE A 458 -18.09 17.06 -26.53
C ILE A 458 -17.19 18.19 -27.04
N ALA A 459 -17.39 19.41 -26.53
CA ALA A 459 -16.63 20.58 -26.97
C ALA A 459 -15.12 20.41 -26.75
N ALA A 460 -14.70 19.94 -25.57
CA ALA A 460 -13.29 19.73 -25.26
C ALA A 460 -12.64 18.66 -26.15
N VAL A 461 -13.34 17.54 -26.40
CA VAL A 461 -12.82 16.47 -27.27
C VAL A 461 -12.65 16.98 -28.70
N GLN A 462 -13.64 17.69 -29.24
CA GLN A 462 -13.53 18.25 -30.59
C GLN A 462 -12.44 19.30 -30.74
N GLN A 463 -12.14 20.03 -29.68
CA GLN A 463 -11.06 21.01 -29.68
C GLN A 463 -9.69 20.32 -29.76
N GLU A 464 -9.49 19.22 -29.04
CA GLU A 464 -8.16 18.60 -28.90
C GLU A 464 -7.88 17.45 -29.88
N TYR A 465 -8.92 16.79 -30.41
CA TYR A 465 -8.77 15.58 -31.23
C TYR A 465 -9.40 15.75 -32.62
N ASP A 466 -8.81 15.06 -33.60
CA ASP A 466 -9.38 14.86 -34.93
C ASP A 466 -10.06 13.49 -35.06
N GLU A 467 -9.58 12.50 -34.30
CA GLU A 467 -10.15 11.16 -34.16
C GLU A 467 -10.27 10.78 -32.68
N ALA A 468 -11.47 10.41 -32.25
CA ALA A 468 -11.77 9.97 -30.89
C ALA A 468 -13.15 9.30 -30.82
N LEU A 469 -13.35 8.45 -29.81
CA LEU A 469 -14.66 7.94 -29.43
C LEU A 469 -15.11 8.58 -28.11
N ILE A 470 -16.25 9.25 -28.12
CA ILE A 470 -16.90 9.76 -26.92
C ILE A 470 -17.97 8.76 -26.49
N ARG A 471 -17.94 8.31 -25.24
CA ARG A 471 -18.93 7.39 -24.67
C ARG A 471 -19.67 8.08 -23.53
N LEU A 472 -20.95 8.35 -23.72
CA LEU A 472 -21.80 8.98 -22.72
C LEU A 472 -22.86 7.99 -22.24
N HIS A 473 -22.86 7.72 -20.94
CA HIS A 473 -23.87 6.90 -20.28
C HIS A 473 -24.83 7.78 -19.47
N ILE A 474 -26.04 8.00 -19.99
CA ILE A 474 -27.00 8.98 -19.47
C ILE A 474 -28.31 8.27 -19.10
N PRO A 475 -28.36 7.51 -18.00
CA PRO A 475 -29.56 6.80 -17.60
C PRO A 475 -30.70 7.75 -17.19
N PHE A 476 -31.92 7.25 -17.26
CA PHE A 476 -33.11 7.96 -16.80
C PHE A 476 -33.17 7.99 -15.27
N ALA A 477 -33.47 9.15 -14.69
CA ALA A 477 -33.51 9.31 -13.25
C ALA A 477 -34.90 8.98 -12.71
N THR A 478 -35.02 7.92 -11.90
CA THR A 478 -36.29 7.57 -11.25
C THR A 478 -36.91 8.74 -10.48
N PHE A 479 -36.06 9.62 -9.95
CA PHE A 479 -36.46 10.89 -9.35
C PHE A 479 -36.00 12.05 -10.22
N GLY A 480 -36.93 12.86 -10.71
CA GLY A 480 -36.65 14.09 -11.45
C GLY A 480 -36.65 13.97 -12.99
N ASP A 481 -36.50 12.76 -13.55
CA ASP A 481 -36.54 12.51 -15.01
C ASP A 481 -37.00 11.08 -15.32
N ALA A 482 -38.15 10.68 -14.75
CA ALA A 482 -38.60 9.29 -14.80
C ALA A 482 -38.99 8.83 -16.22
N ASP A 483 -39.38 9.75 -17.09
CA ASP A 483 -39.69 9.50 -18.49
C ASP A 483 -38.47 9.65 -19.43
N GLY A 484 -37.31 10.06 -18.88
CA GLY A 484 -36.07 10.23 -19.62
C GLY A 484 -36.06 11.42 -20.58
N SER A 485 -37.07 12.29 -20.54
CA SER A 485 -37.20 13.40 -21.49
C SER A 485 -36.00 14.35 -21.45
N GLN A 486 -35.47 14.65 -20.26
CA GLN A 486 -34.28 15.50 -20.12
C GLN A 486 -33.02 14.77 -20.59
N ALA A 487 -32.84 13.50 -20.21
CA ALA A 487 -31.72 12.68 -20.67
C ALA A 487 -31.66 12.58 -22.20
N VAL A 488 -32.79 12.36 -22.86
CA VAL A 488 -32.90 12.31 -24.33
C VAL A 488 -32.59 13.68 -24.94
N ALA A 489 -33.10 14.78 -24.37
CA ALA A 489 -32.82 16.12 -24.87
C ALA A 489 -31.33 16.48 -24.77
N ILE A 490 -30.65 16.13 -23.66
CA ILE A 490 -29.20 16.29 -23.51
C ILE A 490 -28.44 15.46 -24.54
N ALA A 491 -28.83 14.20 -24.73
CA ALA A 491 -28.21 13.30 -25.70
C ALA A 491 -28.31 13.87 -27.13
N GLN A 492 -29.48 14.39 -27.51
CA GLN A 492 -29.69 15.05 -28.80
C GLN A 492 -28.80 16.28 -28.98
N ARG A 493 -28.66 17.14 -27.96
CA ARG A 493 -27.73 18.28 -28.01
C ARG A 493 -26.29 17.83 -28.15
N CYS A 494 -25.87 16.77 -27.45
CA CYS A 494 -24.53 16.21 -27.58
C CYS A 494 -24.27 15.70 -29.01
N GLN A 495 -25.26 15.04 -29.64
CA GLN A 495 -25.17 14.58 -31.03
C GLN A 495 -25.01 15.75 -32.01
N GLN A 496 -25.79 16.81 -31.83
CA GLN A 496 -25.74 18.01 -32.69
C GLN A 496 -24.40 18.76 -32.61
N LEU A 497 -23.67 18.63 -31.50
CA LEU A 497 -22.37 19.27 -31.32
C LEU A 497 -21.24 18.57 -32.08
N ILE A 498 -21.42 17.34 -32.57
CA ILE A 498 -20.40 16.61 -33.34
C ILE A 498 -20.33 17.18 -34.77
N VAL A 499 -19.18 17.77 -35.12
CA VAL A 499 -18.89 18.35 -36.43
C VAL A 499 -17.69 17.72 -37.13
N LYS A 500 -16.74 17.14 -36.38
CA LYS A 500 -15.56 16.49 -36.96
C LYS A 500 -15.87 15.03 -37.33
N PRO A 501 -15.61 14.58 -38.56
CA PRO A 501 -16.01 13.24 -39.03
C PRO A 501 -15.27 12.08 -38.32
N GLY A 502 -14.07 12.32 -37.81
CA GLY A 502 -13.32 11.33 -37.02
C GLY A 502 -13.78 11.22 -35.56
N ILE A 503 -14.64 12.12 -35.09
CA ILE A 503 -15.17 12.09 -33.72
C ILE A 503 -16.50 11.35 -33.72
N LYS A 504 -16.55 10.23 -33.00
CA LYS A 504 -17.74 9.38 -32.88
C LYS A 504 -18.36 9.53 -31.50
N LEU A 505 -19.69 9.46 -31.42
CA LEU A 505 -20.44 9.51 -30.16
C LEU A 505 -21.23 8.22 -29.96
N SER A 506 -21.03 7.57 -28.81
CA SER A 506 -21.80 6.42 -28.34
C SER A 506 -22.62 6.84 -27.12
N LEU A 507 -23.93 6.62 -27.18
CA LEU A 507 -24.91 7.01 -26.17
C LEU A 507 -25.67 5.79 -25.68
N THR A 508 -25.88 5.71 -24.36
CA THR A 508 -26.67 4.64 -23.73
C THR A 508 -27.53 5.21 -22.59
N HIS A 509 -28.70 4.62 -22.37
CA HIS A 509 -29.68 5.05 -21.37
C HIS A 509 -30.08 3.96 -20.37
N ASP A 510 -29.59 2.74 -20.56
CA ASP A 510 -29.90 1.62 -19.67
C ASP A 510 -29.42 1.89 -18.25
N PHE A 511 -30.07 1.33 -17.24
CA PHE A 511 -29.53 1.41 -15.89
C PHE A 511 -28.49 0.30 -15.68
N LEU A 512 -27.22 0.65 -15.66
CA LEU A 512 -26.13 -0.31 -15.45
C LEU A 512 -26.05 -0.77 -13.99
N SER A 513 -25.74 -2.04 -13.79
CA SER A 513 -25.27 -2.54 -12.50
C SER A 513 -23.93 -1.86 -12.12
N GLN A 514 -23.55 -1.93 -10.86
CA GLN A 514 -22.27 -1.37 -10.41
C GLN A 514 -21.08 -1.97 -11.18
N GLU A 515 -21.07 -3.28 -11.38
CA GLU A 515 -20.01 -3.97 -12.14
C GLU A 515 -19.99 -3.52 -13.61
N GLN A 516 -21.16 -3.45 -14.25
CA GLN A 516 -21.26 -2.98 -15.64
C GLN A 516 -20.84 -1.52 -15.79
N LEU A 517 -21.14 -0.67 -14.81
CA LEU A 517 -20.70 0.72 -14.80
C LEU A 517 -19.17 0.81 -14.65
N LEU A 518 -18.58 0.03 -13.76
CA LEU A 518 -17.12 -0.01 -13.63
C LEU A 518 -16.45 -0.54 -14.90
N ASP A 519 -17.01 -1.56 -15.53
CA ASP A 519 -16.55 -2.06 -16.83
C ASP A 519 -16.64 -1.01 -17.93
N PHE A 520 -17.76 -0.27 -17.97
CA PHE A 520 -17.92 0.86 -18.89
C PHE A 520 -16.80 1.89 -18.71
N LEU A 521 -16.50 2.27 -17.46
CA LEU A 521 -15.45 3.25 -17.13
C LEU A 521 -14.03 2.72 -17.40
N ALA A 522 -13.79 1.42 -17.17
CA ALA A 522 -12.50 0.76 -17.34
C ALA A 522 -12.06 0.63 -18.80
N GLN A 523 -13.04 0.53 -19.70
CA GLN A 523 -12.86 0.50 -21.15
C GLN A 523 -12.52 1.87 -21.76
N ASN A 524 -12.56 2.96 -21.00
CA ASN A 524 -12.21 4.29 -21.49
C ASN A 524 -10.71 4.56 -21.32
N THR A 525 -10.13 5.36 -22.21
CA THR A 525 -8.79 5.95 -22.05
C THR A 525 -8.80 6.98 -20.91
N LEU A 526 -9.85 7.80 -20.84
CA LEU A 526 -10.04 8.88 -19.88
C LEU A 526 -11.51 8.93 -19.43
N ASN A 527 -11.76 9.11 -18.13
CA ASN A 527 -13.10 9.39 -17.61
C ASN A 527 -13.23 10.89 -17.28
N ALA A 528 -14.21 11.58 -17.88
CA ALA A 528 -14.33 13.03 -17.86
C ALA A 528 -15.66 13.52 -17.23
N PHE A 529 -15.60 14.49 -16.33
CA PHE A 529 -16.77 15.04 -15.62
C PHE A 529 -16.71 16.58 -15.52
N PHE A 530 -17.40 17.31 -16.40
CA PHE A 530 -17.27 18.77 -16.53
C PHE A 530 -18.46 19.54 -15.94
N TYR A 531 -18.79 19.21 -14.68
CA TYR A 531 -19.93 19.78 -14.00
C TYR A 531 -19.83 21.31 -13.89
N ASP A 532 -20.98 21.98 -13.88
CA ASP A 532 -21.05 23.41 -13.63
C ASP A 532 -20.61 23.77 -12.21
N ARG A 533 -20.30 25.06 -12.01
CA ARG A 533 -20.02 25.61 -10.68
C ARG A 533 -21.31 25.72 -9.87
N LEU A 534 -21.73 24.59 -9.32
CA LEU A 534 -22.91 24.49 -8.45
C LEU A 534 -22.50 24.79 -7.01
N ASN A 535 -22.57 26.07 -6.64
CA ASN A 535 -22.34 26.52 -5.27
C ASN A 535 -23.45 25.95 -4.36
N ASN A 536 -23.09 25.52 -3.14
CA ASN A 536 -23.99 24.91 -2.15
C ASN A 536 -24.43 23.45 -2.39
N ARG A 537 -23.71 22.69 -3.23
CA ARG A 537 -23.93 21.25 -3.39
C ARG A 537 -22.91 20.41 -2.62
N GLY A 538 -23.33 19.21 -2.24
CA GLY A 538 -22.44 18.14 -1.77
C GLY A 538 -21.41 17.74 -2.83
N ILE A 539 -20.47 16.88 -2.46
CA ILE A 539 -19.52 16.33 -3.42
C ILE A 539 -20.13 15.21 -4.28
N SER A 540 -19.62 15.03 -5.50
CA SER A 540 -20.11 14.01 -6.43
C SER A 540 -19.53 12.62 -6.11
N SER A 541 -20.37 11.59 -6.21
CA SER A 541 -19.94 10.18 -6.13
C SER A 541 -19.38 9.61 -7.43
N THR A 542 -19.49 10.32 -8.56
CA THR A 542 -18.93 9.85 -9.84
C THR A 542 -17.41 9.60 -9.77
N ILE A 543 -16.71 10.38 -8.95
CA ILE A 543 -15.27 10.24 -8.73
C ILE A 543 -14.92 8.93 -8.03
N ASP A 544 -15.77 8.46 -7.11
CA ASP A 544 -15.55 7.21 -6.38
C ASP A 544 -15.46 6.01 -7.35
N HIS A 545 -16.36 5.99 -8.34
CA HIS A 545 -16.39 4.97 -9.39
C HIS A 545 -15.25 5.13 -10.40
N ALA A 546 -14.95 6.36 -10.80
CA ALA A 546 -13.87 6.63 -11.75
C ALA A 546 -12.49 6.29 -11.19
N LEU A 547 -12.28 6.48 -9.88
CA LEU A 547 -11.07 6.05 -9.20
C LEU A 547 -10.96 4.53 -9.22
N ALA A 548 -12.03 3.78 -8.90
CA ALA A 548 -11.98 2.32 -8.81
C ALA A 548 -11.37 1.62 -10.05
N VAL A 549 -11.57 2.17 -11.25
CA VAL A 549 -11.11 1.55 -12.50
C VAL A 549 -9.67 1.86 -12.90
N LYS A 550 -8.95 2.67 -12.10
CA LYS A 550 -7.53 3.02 -12.33
C LYS A 550 -7.26 3.55 -13.75
N ARG A 551 -8.09 4.48 -14.18
CA ARG A 551 -7.90 5.27 -15.41
C ARG A 551 -7.68 6.73 -15.05
N PRO A 552 -7.02 7.51 -15.94
CA PRO A 552 -7.00 8.97 -15.83
C PRO A 552 -8.42 9.54 -15.65
N ILE A 553 -8.50 10.64 -14.91
CA ILE A 553 -9.75 11.37 -14.64
C ILE A 553 -9.54 12.83 -15.04
N ALA A 554 -10.48 13.41 -15.79
CA ALA A 554 -10.52 14.84 -16.06
C ALA A 554 -11.77 15.45 -15.43
N ILE A 555 -11.64 16.62 -14.79
CA ILE A 555 -12.77 17.33 -14.16
C ILE A 555 -12.75 18.81 -14.52
N ALA A 556 -13.89 19.48 -14.33
CA ALA A 556 -13.92 20.94 -14.20
C ALA A 556 -13.71 21.34 -12.73
N LYS A 557 -13.33 22.59 -12.47
CA LYS A 557 -13.25 23.19 -11.12
C LYS A 557 -14.65 23.46 -10.53
N SER A 558 -15.47 22.42 -10.43
CA SER A 558 -16.76 22.44 -9.76
C SER A 558 -16.60 22.21 -8.26
N ASN A 559 -17.40 22.90 -7.44
CA ASN A 559 -17.42 22.68 -6.00
C ASN A 559 -17.78 21.23 -5.62
N MET A 560 -18.46 20.49 -6.50
CA MET A 560 -18.77 19.08 -6.30
C MET A 560 -17.52 18.18 -6.37
N PHE A 561 -16.40 18.66 -6.92
CA PHE A 561 -15.14 17.95 -7.01
C PHE A 561 -14.04 18.51 -6.10
N ARG A 562 -14.39 19.41 -5.16
CA ARG A 562 -13.45 20.04 -4.21
C ARG A 562 -12.50 19.08 -3.49
N HIS A 563 -12.92 17.83 -3.30
CA HIS A 563 -12.17 16.77 -2.64
C HIS A 563 -11.01 16.20 -3.48
N ILE A 564 -10.90 16.54 -4.77
CA ILE A 564 -9.84 16.04 -5.67
C ILE A 564 -9.20 17.13 -6.56
N ILE A 565 -9.70 18.37 -6.54
CA ILE A 565 -9.15 19.50 -7.33
C ILE A 565 -7.66 19.77 -7.03
N SER A 566 -7.17 19.38 -5.86
CA SER A 566 -5.77 19.59 -5.45
C SER A 566 -4.77 18.62 -6.08
N ALA A 567 -5.20 17.68 -6.93
CA ALA A 567 -4.32 16.72 -7.59
C ALA A 567 -3.15 17.39 -8.34
N LYS A 568 -1.98 16.74 -8.35
CA LYS A 568 -0.75 17.24 -9.00
C LYS A 568 -0.03 16.13 -9.78
N PRO A 569 0.31 16.33 -11.07
CA PRO A 569 -0.15 17.41 -11.98
C PRO A 569 -1.68 17.60 -12.03
N SER A 570 -2.16 18.77 -12.46
CA SER A 570 -3.60 19.08 -12.38
C SER A 570 -4.42 18.15 -13.27
N ILE A 571 -5.58 17.74 -12.77
CA ILE A 571 -6.60 16.99 -13.53
C ILE A 571 -7.77 17.91 -13.95
N CYS A 572 -7.67 19.21 -13.68
CA CYS A 572 -8.69 20.18 -14.03
C CYS A 572 -8.48 20.67 -15.46
N ILE A 573 -9.53 20.63 -16.29
CA ILE A 573 -9.46 21.08 -17.69
C ILE A 573 -9.14 22.58 -17.84
N GLU A 574 -9.34 23.36 -16.78
CA GLU A 574 -8.92 24.76 -16.76
C GLU A 574 -7.40 24.95 -16.63
N ASP A 575 -6.67 23.91 -16.22
CA ASP A 575 -5.22 23.95 -15.99
C ASP A 575 -4.43 23.02 -16.92
N SER A 576 -5.09 22.06 -17.56
CA SER A 576 -4.44 21.00 -18.34
C SER A 576 -5.34 20.52 -19.47
N SER A 577 -4.74 20.17 -20.60
CA SER A 577 -5.45 19.59 -21.74
C SER A 577 -5.81 18.12 -21.47
N LEU A 578 -6.80 17.58 -22.16
CA LEU A 578 -7.16 16.16 -22.09
C LEU A 578 -5.97 15.25 -22.41
N LYS A 579 -5.17 15.61 -23.43
CA LYS A 579 -3.93 14.89 -23.78
C LYS A 579 -2.95 14.85 -22.62
N GLN A 580 -2.68 16.00 -21.99
CA GLN A 580 -1.77 16.07 -20.83
C GLN A 580 -2.27 15.21 -19.66
N ILE A 581 -3.59 15.23 -19.39
CA ILE A 581 -4.19 14.42 -18.32
C ILE A 581 -4.04 12.92 -18.63
N ILE A 582 -4.21 12.51 -19.88
CA ILE A 582 -3.99 11.12 -20.32
C ILE A 582 -2.52 10.73 -20.17
N ASP A 583 -1.59 11.59 -20.61
CA ASP A 583 -0.14 11.33 -20.53
C ASP A 583 0.36 11.20 -19.09
N ASN A 584 -0.22 11.98 -18.16
CA ASN A 584 0.05 11.88 -16.73
C ASN A 584 -0.45 10.56 -16.11
N GLY A 585 -1.29 9.81 -16.81
CA GLY A 585 -1.83 8.54 -16.34
C GLY A 585 -2.64 8.70 -15.05
N ILE A 586 -2.40 7.79 -14.11
CA ILE A 586 -3.03 7.81 -12.77
C ILE A 586 -2.14 8.47 -11.70
N ALA A 587 -0.94 8.95 -12.05
CA ALA A 587 0.01 9.46 -11.06
C ALA A 587 -0.59 10.58 -10.17
N PRO A 588 -1.35 11.56 -10.70
CA PRO A 588 -2.01 12.57 -9.86
C PRO A 588 -3.02 12.03 -8.85
N LEU A 589 -3.54 10.82 -9.10
CA LEU A 589 -4.64 10.22 -8.34
C LEU A 589 -4.15 9.31 -7.20
N LEU A 590 -2.88 8.90 -7.21
CA LEU A 590 -2.25 8.03 -6.19
C LEU A 590 -2.49 8.46 -4.74
N PRO A 591 -2.36 9.75 -4.37
CA PRO A 591 -2.62 10.17 -2.99
C PRO A 591 -4.04 9.85 -2.52
N PHE A 592 -5.03 9.95 -3.41
CA PHE A 592 -6.43 9.69 -3.10
C PHE A 592 -6.72 8.20 -2.98
N TYR A 593 -6.07 7.36 -3.79
CA TYR A 593 -6.14 5.90 -3.62
C TYR A 593 -5.66 5.45 -2.25
N ASN A 594 -4.56 6.03 -1.77
CA ASN A 594 -4.01 5.70 -0.46
C ASN A 594 -4.91 6.23 0.66
N ALA A 595 -5.32 7.50 0.58
CA ALA A 595 -6.17 8.13 1.58
C ALA A 595 -7.54 7.45 1.73
N TRP A 596 -8.13 6.99 0.61
CA TRP A 596 -9.47 6.42 0.55
C TRP A 596 -9.45 4.91 0.32
N SER A 597 -8.41 4.25 0.81
CA SER A 597 -8.33 2.80 0.83
C SER A 597 -9.44 2.19 1.68
N GLU A 598 -9.81 0.95 1.38
CA GLU A 598 -10.83 0.21 2.10
C GLU A 598 -10.53 0.12 3.61
N ALA A 599 -9.27 -0.14 3.95
CA ALA A 599 -8.81 -0.21 5.34
C ALA A 599 -9.00 1.12 6.07
N ASN A 600 -8.59 2.24 5.47
CA ASN A 600 -8.77 3.56 6.07
C ASN A 600 -10.24 3.92 6.24
N PHE A 601 -11.08 3.55 5.27
CA PHE A 601 -12.52 3.77 5.35
C PHE A 601 -13.16 2.98 6.50
N ILE A 602 -12.77 1.72 6.68
CA ILE A 602 -13.22 0.90 7.82
C ILE A 602 -12.80 1.54 9.14
N LEU A 603 -11.52 1.90 9.28
CA LEU A 603 -10.98 2.53 10.48
C LEU A 603 -11.69 3.84 10.83
N ASP A 604 -12.05 4.65 9.84
CA ASP A 604 -12.81 5.88 10.04
C ASP A 604 -14.16 5.61 10.71
N TYR A 605 -14.90 4.61 10.21
CA TYR A 605 -16.19 4.22 10.77
C TYR A 605 -16.06 3.58 12.14
N GLU A 606 -15.06 2.71 12.35
CA GLU A 606 -14.79 2.11 13.67
C GLU A 606 -14.54 3.20 14.72
N ARG A 607 -13.72 4.20 14.39
CA ARG A 607 -13.43 5.36 15.26
C ARG A 607 -14.68 6.20 15.55
N ILE A 608 -15.54 6.39 14.56
CA ILE A 608 -16.82 7.10 14.73
C ILE A 608 -17.71 6.33 15.70
N VAL A 609 -17.86 5.02 15.49
CA VAL A 609 -18.68 4.15 16.34
C VAL A 609 -18.15 4.11 17.77
N ASP A 610 -16.83 3.98 17.98
CA ASP A 610 -16.23 4.06 19.32
C ASP A 610 -16.66 5.31 20.07
N ARG A 611 -16.55 6.47 19.39
CA ARG A 611 -16.87 7.77 19.98
C ARG A 611 -18.35 7.90 20.28
N VAL A 612 -19.21 7.39 19.40
CA VAL A 612 -20.67 7.40 19.58
C VAL A 612 -21.10 6.53 20.75
N LEU A 613 -20.49 5.35 20.90
CA LEU A 613 -20.80 4.40 21.96
C LEU A 613 -20.22 4.80 23.32
N GLY A 614 -19.50 5.94 23.40
CA GLY A 614 -18.82 6.36 24.62
C GLY A 614 -17.82 5.31 25.11
N LYS A 615 -17.39 4.40 24.21
CA LYS A 615 -16.27 3.54 24.51
C LYS A 615 -15.14 4.48 24.87
N PRO A 616 -14.32 4.14 25.88
CA PRO A 616 -13.06 4.83 26.03
C PRO A 616 -12.52 4.82 24.62
N GLN A 617 -12.29 6.00 24.08
CA GLN A 617 -11.27 6.03 23.08
C GLN A 617 -10.13 5.40 23.90
N ASN A 618 -9.80 4.16 23.55
CA ASN A 618 -8.47 3.90 23.06
C ASN A 618 -8.25 5.00 22.01
N SER A 619 -8.12 6.24 22.49
CA SER A 619 -7.11 7.18 22.13
C SER A 619 -6.01 6.19 21.90
N HIS A 620 -5.51 6.18 20.68
CA HIS A 620 -4.36 5.36 20.44
C HIS A 620 -3.38 5.61 21.63
N SER A 621 -3.40 6.81 22.27
CA SER A 621 -3.52 7.12 23.71
C SER A 621 -2.93 6.15 24.71
N ASN A 622 -3.63 5.05 24.92
CA ASN A 622 -3.33 4.09 25.97
C ASN A 622 -2.90 2.71 25.47
N LYS A 623 -2.78 2.52 24.14
CA LYS A 623 -1.79 1.56 23.61
C LYS A 623 -0.38 2.17 23.57
N TYR A 624 -0.23 3.46 23.90
CA TYR A 624 1.06 4.18 23.92
C TYR A 624 2.00 3.74 25.06
N LEU A 625 1.53 2.92 26.00
CA LEU A 625 2.29 2.54 27.19
C LEU A 625 3.13 1.26 27.03
N ASP A 626 2.95 0.48 25.96
CA ASP A 626 3.74 -0.74 25.77
C ASP A 626 5.04 -0.50 24.98
N VAL A 627 5.11 0.58 24.20
CA VAL A 627 6.29 0.93 23.38
C VAL A 627 6.71 2.34 23.76
N GLY A 628 7.74 2.46 24.60
CA GLY A 628 8.18 3.77 25.05
C GLY A 628 8.61 3.85 26.49
N ILE A 629 9.22 4.97 26.85
CA ILE A 629 9.23 5.40 28.25
C ILE A 629 7.81 5.86 28.60
N PRO A 630 7.16 5.20 29.58
CA PRO A 630 5.84 5.62 30.04
C PRO A 630 5.94 7.00 30.71
N ASN A 631 4.88 7.80 30.56
CA ASN A 631 4.72 9.14 31.16
C ASN A 631 5.53 10.30 30.52
N VAL A 632 6.29 10.08 29.44
CA VAL A 632 6.77 11.22 28.63
C VAL A 632 5.67 11.64 27.64
N THR A 633 5.00 12.76 27.93
CA THR A 633 3.92 13.31 27.08
C THR A 633 4.30 14.59 26.35
N SER A 634 5.31 15.32 26.82
CA SER A 634 5.84 16.50 26.12
C SER A 634 6.97 16.10 25.18
N LEU A 635 6.82 16.49 23.92
CA LEU A 635 7.74 16.22 22.81
C LEU A 635 8.68 17.38 22.54
N ASN A 636 8.29 18.63 22.83
CA ASN A 636 9.11 19.82 22.65
C ASN A 636 9.60 20.33 24.01
N ARG A 637 10.79 19.91 24.43
CA ARG A 637 11.31 20.07 25.79
C ARG A 637 12.83 20.16 25.83
N ILE A 638 13.36 20.51 27.00
CA ILE A 638 14.78 20.41 27.34
C ILE A 638 15.14 18.97 27.71
N LEU A 639 16.35 18.56 27.33
CA LEU A 639 16.96 17.26 27.60
C LEU A 639 18.11 17.40 28.61
N ASP A 640 17.77 17.85 29.82
CA ASP A 640 18.69 18.05 30.95
C ASP A 640 18.94 16.75 31.75
N ASP A 641 19.62 16.86 32.89
CA ASP A 641 19.88 15.74 33.82
C ASP A 641 18.61 15.01 34.25
N ALA A 642 17.50 15.73 34.44
CA ALA A 642 16.23 15.10 34.78
C ALA A 642 15.71 14.27 33.60
N ALA A 643 15.85 14.76 32.37
CA ALA A 643 15.56 13.97 31.17
C ALA A 643 16.51 12.77 31.03
N ARG A 644 17.82 12.90 31.34
CA ARG A 644 18.78 11.77 31.34
C ARG A 644 18.31 10.64 32.25
N SER A 645 17.92 10.95 33.49
CA SER A 645 17.36 9.96 34.40
C SER A 645 16.06 9.35 33.87
N GLN A 646 15.18 10.17 33.28
CA GLN A 646 13.92 9.68 32.72
C GLN A 646 14.12 8.73 31.53
N TYR A 647 15.15 8.97 30.71
CA TYR A 647 15.45 8.21 29.49
C TYR A 647 16.50 7.11 29.66
N GLU A 648 17.00 6.89 30.87
CA GLU A 648 17.96 5.83 31.19
C GLU A 648 17.56 4.45 30.62
N PRO A 649 16.29 3.99 30.66
CA PRO A 649 15.91 2.72 30.06
C PRO A 649 16.19 2.64 28.55
N ARG A 650 15.98 3.73 27.81
CA ARG A 650 16.22 3.80 26.37
C ARG A 650 17.71 3.99 26.05
N ILE A 651 18.47 4.65 26.92
CA ILE A 651 19.94 4.71 26.83
C ILE A 651 20.51 3.29 26.98
N ASN A 652 20.06 2.53 27.97
CA ASN A 652 20.47 1.14 28.17
C ASN A 652 20.13 0.27 26.97
N GLN A 653 18.92 0.44 26.42
CA GLN A 653 18.52 -0.26 25.20
C GLN A 653 19.43 0.08 24.00
N LEU A 654 19.86 1.34 23.85
CA LEU A 654 20.83 1.69 22.79
C LEU A 654 22.18 1.00 23.00
N PHE A 655 22.67 0.88 24.23
CA PHE A 655 23.88 0.10 24.52
C PHE A 655 23.72 -1.38 24.21
N GLU A 656 22.52 -1.95 24.38
CA GLU A 656 22.23 -3.34 24.00
C GLU A 656 22.16 -3.52 22.48
N LEU A 657 21.51 -2.60 21.77
CA LEU A 657 21.29 -2.71 20.33
C LEU A 657 22.54 -2.37 19.51
N VAL A 658 23.31 -1.36 19.93
CA VAL A 658 24.44 -0.80 19.17
C VAL A 658 25.63 -0.43 20.07
N PRO A 659 26.18 -1.40 20.83
CA PRO A 659 27.17 -1.15 21.89
C PRO A 659 28.43 -0.41 21.41
N GLU A 660 28.97 -0.79 20.26
CA GLU A 660 30.22 -0.20 19.75
C GLU A 660 30.06 1.28 19.38
N MET A 661 28.91 1.65 18.81
CA MET A 661 28.62 3.03 18.44
C MET A 661 28.38 3.89 19.68
N MET A 662 27.62 3.38 20.64
CA MET A 662 27.37 4.06 21.92
C MET A 662 28.66 4.29 22.73
N ALA A 663 29.59 3.34 22.71
CA ALA A 663 30.87 3.47 23.40
C ALA A 663 31.77 4.61 22.86
N ARG A 664 31.54 5.08 21.63
CA ARG A 664 32.27 6.22 21.03
C ARG A 664 31.63 7.57 21.33
N LYS A 665 30.41 7.60 21.86
CA LYS A 665 29.65 8.83 22.12
C LYS A 665 29.99 9.42 23.48
N ILE A 666 29.78 10.74 23.61
CA ILE A 666 29.85 11.43 24.90
C ILE A 666 28.66 10.96 25.74
N PRO A 667 28.87 10.35 26.92
CA PRO A 667 27.80 9.74 27.71
C PRO A 667 26.61 10.67 27.98
N GLU A 668 26.89 11.92 28.33
CA GLU A 668 25.89 12.93 28.68
C GLU A 668 25.06 13.39 27.47
N ALA A 669 25.57 13.23 26.24
CA ALA A 669 24.88 13.58 25.00
C ALA A 669 23.95 12.46 24.49
N ASN A 670 24.06 11.24 25.03
CA ASN A 670 23.25 10.09 24.62
C ASN A 670 21.74 10.28 24.84
N ILE A 671 21.34 11.25 25.65
CA ILE A 671 19.93 11.62 25.85
C ILE A 671 19.25 12.05 24.54
N GLN A 672 19.96 12.70 23.63
CA GLN A 672 19.40 13.09 22.33
C GLN A 672 19.01 11.86 21.51
N GLN A 673 19.90 10.86 21.48
CA GLN A 673 19.72 9.59 20.78
C GLN A 673 18.57 8.79 21.40
N ALA A 674 18.51 8.72 22.74
CA ALA A 674 17.45 8.03 23.45
C ALA A 674 16.07 8.67 23.23
N PHE A 675 16.00 10.01 23.19
CA PHE A 675 14.77 10.74 22.87
C PHE A 675 14.28 10.43 21.44
N VAL A 676 15.19 10.48 20.46
CA VAL A 676 14.86 10.21 19.05
C VAL A 676 14.41 8.75 18.88
N LEU A 677 15.15 7.78 19.42
CA LEU A 677 14.77 6.36 19.39
C LEU A 677 13.36 6.18 19.95
N ASP A 678 13.09 6.69 21.15
CA ASP A 678 11.81 6.54 21.83
C ASP A 678 10.65 7.16 21.04
N THR A 679 10.85 8.39 20.54
CA THR A 679 9.80 9.15 19.87
C THR A 679 9.50 8.58 18.48
N VAL A 680 10.54 8.21 17.72
CA VAL A 680 10.37 7.61 16.40
C VAL A 680 9.74 6.23 16.52
N ASP A 681 10.14 5.38 17.48
CA ASP A 681 9.54 4.07 17.74
C ASP A 681 8.05 4.20 18.11
N LYS A 682 7.71 5.19 18.96
CA LYS A 682 6.31 5.52 19.29
C LYS A 682 5.49 5.93 18.07
N PHE A 683 6.04 6.72 17.15
CA PHE A 683 5.32 7.14 15.94
C PHE A 683 5.25 6.02 14.90
N ALA A 684 6.34 5.28 14.71
CA ALA A 684 6.47 4.24 13.71
C ALA A 684 5.56 3.04 14.01
N SER A 685 5.44 2.66 15.28
CA SER A 685 4.54 1.58 15.73
C SER A 685 3.04 1.86 15.49
N GLN A 686 2.66 3.11 15.22
CA GLN A 686 1.28 3.49 14.88
C GLN A 686 0.95 3.36 13.40
N LEU A 687 1.96 3.08 12.57
CA LEU A 687 1.86 3.13 11.12
C LEU A 687 2.09 1.74 10.55
N VAL A 688 1.34 1.40 9.52
CA VAL A 688 1.56 0.16 8.76
C VAL A 688 2.66 0.44 7.75
N LYS A 689 3.88 -0.02 8.04
CA LYS A 689 5.08 0.18 7.22
C LYS A 689 5.43 1.66 7.01
N PRO A 690 5.80 2.39 8.07
CA PRO A 690 6.11 3.82 7.98
C PRO A 690 7.25 4.08 6.99
N LYS A 691 7.10 5.12 6.17
CA LYS A 691 8.20 5.66 5.37
C LYS A 691 9.02 6.64 6.20
N ILE A 692 10.21 6.21 6.62
CA ILE A 692 11.09 6.94 7.53
C ILE A 692 12.31 7.48 6.79
N LEU A 693 12.69 8.73 7.06
CA LEU A 693 13.96 9.34 6.61
C LEU A 693 14.79 9.80 7.82
N CYS A 694 16.04 9.34 7.89
CA CYS A 694 17.04 9.85 8.82
C CYS A 694 17.95 10.86 8.09
N VAL A 695 18.04 12.08 8.61
CA VAL A 695 18.90 13.15 8.09
C VAL A 695 20.09 13.35 9.02
N GLY A 696 21.30 13.13 8.51
CA GLY A 696 22.55 13.11 9.27
C GLY A 696 22.80 11.75 9.95
N SER A 697 22.70 10.66 9.17
CA SER A 697 22.73 9.29 9.70
C SER A 697 24.12 8.76 10.06
N HIS A 698 25.20 9.50 9.79
CA HIS A 698 26.55 9.03 10.11
C HIS A 698 26.78 8.99 11.63
N GLU A 699 27.08 7.80 12.16
CA GLU A 699 27.20 7.55 13.60
C GLU A 699 25.93 7.93 14.39
N ASP A 700 24.73 7.93 13.78
CA ASP A 700 23.46 8.12 14.49
C ASP A 700 23.03 6.78 15.13
N SER A 701 23.19 6.68 16.45
CA SER A 701 22.85 5.48 17.22
C SER A 701 21.35 5.23 17.30
N ALA A 702 20.51 6.26 17.22
CA ALA A 702 19.05 6.09 17.16
C ALA A 702 18.64 5.45 15.82
N ALA A 703 19.22 5.90 14.70
CA ALA A 703 18.98 5.29 13.38
C ALA A 703 19.44 3.83 13.34
N ALA A 704 20.64 3.55 13.86
CA ALA A 704 21.16 2.19 13.95
C ALA A 704 20.31 1.30 14.87
N GLY A 705 19.87 1.81 16.02
CA GLY A 705 18.98 1.11 16.95
C GLY A 705 17.60 0.81 16.35
N LEU A 706 16.97 1.78 15.67
CA LEU A 706 15.68 1.59 14.99
C LEU A 706 15.76 0.49 13.90
N LYS A 707 16.88 0.39 13.18
CA LYS A 707 17.11 -0.72 12.23
C LYS A 707 17.16 -2.08 12.93
N GLN A 708 17.80 -2.17 14.09
CA GLN A 708 17.81 -3.41 14.90
C GLN A 708 16.41 -3.77 15.43
N LEU A 709 15.55 -2.78 15.65
CA LEU A 709 14.13 -2.97 15.99
C LEU A 709 13.26 -3.36 14.78
N GLY A 710 13.84 -3.48 13.58
CA GLY A 710 13.15 -3.96 12.37
C GLY A 710 12.52 -2.87 11.50
N TYR A 711 12.76 -1.58 11.80
CA TYR A 711 12.29 -0.50 10.95
C TYR A 711 13.17 -0.34 9.71
N GLN A 712 12.51 -0.12 8.57
CA GLN A 712 13.17 0.27 7.32
C GLN A 712 13.17 1.79 7.21
N MET A 713 14.30 2.38 6.84
CA MET A 713 14.42 3.83 6.67
C MET A 713 15.40 4.18 5.57
N GLU A 714 15.17 5.32 4.93
CA GLU A 714 16.16 5.96 4.07
C GLU A 714 17.11 6.79 4.93
N GLU A 715 18.40 6.74 4.61
CA GLU A 715 19.46 7.38 5.39
C GLU A 715 20.25 8.32 4.49
N ILE A 716 20.36 9.59 4.90
CA ILE A 716 21.17 10.57 4.18
C ILE A 716 22.17 11.23 5.11
N ASP A 717 23.40 11.39 4.63
CA ASP A 717 24.47 12.05 5.35
C ASP A 717 25.56 12.53 4.36
N PRO A 718 26.11 13.74 4.52
CA PRO A 718 27.20 14.22 3.66
C PRO A 718 28.44 13.31 3.65
N ALA A 719 28.74 12.62 4.76
CA ALA A 719 29.87 11.69 4.88
C ALA A 719 29.57 10.31 4.28
N LEU A 720 28.30 9.95 4.10
CA LEU A 720 27.90 8.65 3.54
C LEU A 720 27.47 8.74 2.08
N ASN A 721 26.64 9.73 1.72
CA ASN A 721 26.04 9.84 0.40
C ASN A 721 25.80 11.28 -0.08
N CYS A 722 24.96 12.07 0.60
CA CYS A 722 24.60 13.42 0.21
C CYS A 722 23.94 14.19 1.38
N ASP A 723 24.02 15.52 1.34
CA ASP A 723 23.26 16.38 2.24
C ASP A 723 21.76 16.45 1.90
N LEU A 724 20.96 17.00 2.81
CA LEU A 724 19.51 17.15 2.63
C LEU A 724 19.16 17.96 1.39
N ASN A 725 19.90 19.03 1.10
CA ASN A 725 19.59 19.91 -0.02
C ASN A 725 19.81 19.19 -1.37
N THR A 726 20.89 18.43 -1.49
CA THR A 726 21.20 17.61 -2.64
C THR A 726 20.16 16.51 -2.79
N TYR A 727 19.83 15.82 -1.70
CA TYR A 727 18.79 14.80 -1.68
C TYR A 727 17.43 15.35 -2.12
N PHE A 728 17.02 16.50 -1.59
CA PHE A 728 15.75 17.15 -1.89
C PHE A 728 15.57 17.47 -3.39
N HIS A 729 16.65 17.76 -4.10
CA HIS A 729 16.63 18.08 -5.54
C HIS A 729 16.87 16.87 -6.45
N LYS A 730 17.08 15.66 -5.92
CA LYS A 730 17.17 14.46 -6.76
C LYS A 730 15.83 14.22 -7.47
N PRO A 731 15.83 13.86 -8.78
CA PRO A 731 14.60 13.54 -9.51
C PRO A 731 13.79 12.39 -8.88
N SER A 732 14.46 11.49 -8.15
CA SER A 732 13.85 10.36 -7.45
C SER A 732 13.15 10.75 -6.14
N THR A 733 13.36 11.96 -5.62
CA THR A 733 12.86 12.36 -4.31
C THR A 733 11.39 12.74 -4.39
N ILE A 734 10.55 11.92 -3.75
CA ILE A 734 9.10 12.15 -3.69
C ILE A 734 8.80 13.04 -2.49
N LYS A 735 8.48 14.30 -2.75
CA LYS A 735 8.02 15.24 -1.72
C LYS A 735 6.66 14.82 -1.17
N GLY A 736 6.39 15.16 0.08
CA GLY A 736 5.11 14.83 0.71
C GLY A 736 4.90 13.34 0.93
N SER A 737 5.97 12.54 1.09
CA SER A 737 5.87 11.07 1.14
C SER A 737 6.35 10.44 2.44
N TYR A 738 7.07 11.15 3.30
CA TYR A 738 7.61 10.58 4.54
C TYR A 738 6.64 10.73 5.70
N ASP A 739 6.33 9.62 6.35
CA ASP A 739 5.52 9.63 7.57
C ASP A 739 6.32 10.16 8.75
N ILE A 740 7.62 9.87 8.78
CA ILE A 740 8.53 10.29 9.85
C ILE A 740 9.85 10.77 9.22
N ILE A 741 10.30 11.95 9.63
CA ILE A 741 11.67 12.42 9.36
C ILE A 741 12.33 12.71 10.70
N PHE A 742 13.54 12.24 10.93
CA PHE A 742 14.25 12.56 12.16
C PHE A 742 15.70 12.95 11.91
N SER A 743 16.27 13.71 12.84
CA SER A 743 17.63 14.24 12.75
C SER A 743 18.18 14.50 14.16
N THR A 744 19.33 13.91 14.47
CA THR A 744 19.89 13.95 15.84
C THR A 744 21.13 14.83 15.88
N SER A 745 21.04 16.03 16.49
CA SER A 745 22.17 16.96 16.63
C SER A 745 22.82 17.36 15.29
N VAL A 746 22.01 17.79 14.31
CA VAL A 746 22.48 18.12 12.95
C VAL A 746 22.23 19.58 12.59
N ILE A 747 21.12 20.15 13.03
CA ILE A 747 20.65 21.47 12.54
C ILE A 747 21.62 22.60 12.92
N GLU A 748 22.29 22.49 14.06
CA GLU A 748 23.37 23.37 14.53
C GLU A 748 24.61 23.34 13.63
N HIS A 749 24.84 22.25 12.90
CA HIS A 749 25.93 22.08 11.94
C HIS A 749 25.52 22.49 10.50
N VAL A 750 24.31 23.03 10.31
CA VAL A 750 23.82 23.47 9.00
C VAL A 750 23.83 25.00 8.91
N LYS A 751 24.65 25.53 7.98
CA LYS A 751 24.77 26.99 7.76
C LYS A 751 23.44 27.66 7.39
N ASN A 752 22.55 26.97 6.69
CA ASN A 752 21.23 27.45 6.30
C ASN A 752 20.12 26.57 6.90
N ASP A 753 19.95 26.68 8.21
CA ASP A 753 18.98 25.93 9.00
C ASP A 753 17.52 26.23 8.62
N GLU A 754 17.23 27.43 8.10
CA GLU A 754 15.92 27.80 7.58
C GLU A 754 15.54 26.96 6.36
N LEU A 755 16.43 26.86 5.37
CA LEU A 755 16.22 26.00 4.20
C LEU A 755 16.09 24.53 4.61
N PHE A 756 16.92 24.09 5.55
CA PHE A 756 16.89 22.73 6.09
C PHE A 756 15.50 22.36 6.62
N LEU A 757 14.91 23.22 7.46
CA LEU A 757 13.59 23.00 8.04
C LEU A 757 12.45 23.09 7.01
N ILE A 758 12.55 24.01 6.04
CA ILE A 758 11.58 24.10 4.93
C ILE A 758 11.57 22.80 4.12
N GLN A 759 12.75 22.24 3.83
CA GLN A 759 12.88 20.99 3.07
C GLN A 759 12.29 19.80 3.84
N ILE A 760 12.56 19.69 5.15
CA ILE A 760 11.93 18.66 6.00
C ILE A 760 10.40 18.78 5.94
N ALA A 761 9.86 19.98 6.13
CA ALA A 761 8.42 20.22 6.09
C ALA A 761 7.79 19.86 4.73
N GLU A 762 8.48 20.14 3.62
CA GLU A 762 8.02 19.75 2.28
C GLU A 762 8.05 18.24 2.04
N LEU A 763 9.05 17.54 2.57
CA LEU A 763 9.20 16.09 2.43
C LEU A 763 8.17 15.29 3.23
N LEU A 764 7.71 15.80 4.38
CA LEU A 764 6.68 15.16 5.20
C LEU A 764 5.37 14.94 4.45
N ALA A 765 4.79 13.74 4.55
CA ALA A 765 3.42 13.45 4.14
C ALA A 765 2.39 14.20 5.01
N PRO A 766 1.16 14.44 4.55
CA PRO A 766 0.10 14.97 5.39
C PRO A 766 -0.12 14.10 6.64
N GLY A 767 -0.01 14.68 7.83
CA GLY A 767 -0.03 13.95 9.10
C GLY A 767 1.32 13.38 9.54
N GLY A 768 2.35 13.44 8.71
CA GLY A 768 3.71 13.02 9.05
C GLY A 768 4.38 13.93 10.07
N SER A 769 5.35 13.41 10.81
CA SER A 769 6.02 14.10 11.91
C SER A 769 7.53 14.23 11.70
N ALA A 770 8.09 15.38 12.04
CA ALA A 770 9.53 15.59 12.13
C ALA A 770 9.98 15.57 13.60
N VAL A 771 11.06 14.83 13.89
CA VAL A 771 11.64 14.68 15.24
C VAL A 771 13.10 15.14 15.21
N LEU A 772 13.40 16.31 15.77
CA LEU A 772 14.75 16.86 15.78
C LEU A 772 15.26 17.11 17.20
N THR A 773 16.57 17.04 17.38
CA THR A 773 17.30 17.49 18.57
C THR A 773 18.43 18.43 18.15
N CYS A 774 18.83 19.33 19.06
CA CYS A 774 19.87 20.33 18.78
C CYS A 774 20.49 20.91 20.06
N ASP A 775 21.67 21.50 19.89
CA ASP A 775 22.38 22.25 20.92
C ASP A 775 21.67 23.58 21.24
N TYR A 776 21.40 23.80 22.53
CA TYR A 776 20.46 24.80 23.01
C TYR A 776 20.98 25.60 24.20
N ASN A 777 20.87 26.93 24.14
CA ASN A 777 21.10 27.81 25.28
C ASN A 777 20.28 29.09 25.08
N ASP A 778 19.22 29.28 25.88
CA ASP A 778 18.32 30.43 25.73
C ASP A 778 18.99 31.78 26.06
N GLN A 779 20.17 31.76 26.67
CA GLN A 779 20.99 32.95 26.96
C GLN A 779 21.98 33.29 25.84
N TYR A 780 22.12 32.42 24.83
CA TYR A 780 23.04 32.60 23.71
C TYR A 780 22.75 33.89 22.94
N LYS A 781 23.82 34.63 22.64
CA LYS A 781 23.80 35.80 21.77
C LYS A 781 24.79 35.61 20.62
N PRO A 782 24.48 36.10 19.42
CA PRO A 782 25.44 36.11 18.32
C PRO A 782 26.77 36.75 18.75
N GLY A 783 27.86 36.00 18.59
CA GLY A 783 29.21 36.39 19.03
C GLY A 783 29.68 35.71 20.32
N ASP A 784 28.79 35.07 21.07
CA ASP A 784 29.20 34.20 22.17
C ASP A 784 29.99 32.99 21.64
N ARG A 785 30.81 32.40 22.52
CA ARG A 785 31.55 31.17 22.20
C ARG A 785 30.58 30.01 22.01
N ILE A 786 30.78 29.25 20.94
CA ILE A 786 30.05 28.03 20.60
C ILE A 786 31.05 26.90 20.32
N PRO A 787 30.64 25.62 20.38
CA PRO A 787 31.46 24.49 19.92
C PRO A 787 31.99 24.71 18.50
N GLY A 788 33.20 24.21 18.22
CA GLY A 788 33.93 24.55 16.99
C GLY A 788 33.26 24.10 15.68
N VAL A 789 32.36 23.12 15.76
CA VAL A 789 31.61 22.55 14.63
C VAL A 789 30.22 23.17 14.44
N ASP A 790 29.80 24.04 15.35
CA ASP A 790 28.46 24.63 15.34
C ASP A 790 28.46 25.94 14.57
N PHE A 791 27.38 26.21 13.86
CA PHE A 791 27.07 27.53 13.35
C PHE A 791 26.32 28.39 14.39
N ARG A 792 25.62 27.76 15.34
CA ARG A 792 24.89 28.44 16.42
C ARG A 792 24.38 27.48 17.50
N LEU A 793 24.08 28.05 18.67
CA LEU A 793 23.17 27.46 19.64
C LEU A 793 21.75 28.01 19.41
N TYR A 794 20.73 27.21 19.72
CA TYR A 794 19.32 27.60 19.59
C TYR A 794 18.75 28.24 20.85
N THR A 795 17.75 29.11 20.66
CA THR A 795 17.01 29.84 21.70
C THR A 795 15.50 29.66 21.49
N GLN A 796 14.68 29.96 22.49
CA GLN A 796 13.21 30.01 22.32
C GLN A 796 12.81 31.00 21.25
N LYS A 797 13.56 32.11 21.14
CA LYS A 797 13.32 33.14 20.13
C LYS A 797 13.51 32.58 18.72
N ASP A 798 14.58 31.81 18.50
CA ASP A 798 14.82 31.15 17.22
C ASP A 798 13.67 30.21 16.85
N PHE A 799 13.26 29.33 17.76
CA PHE A 799 12.12 28.45 17.48
C PHE A 799 10.85 29.26 17.21
N LYS A 800 10.39 30.07 18.16
CA LYS A 800 9.08 30.75 18.12
C LYS A 800 8.97 31.79 17.02
N GLN A 801 10.02 32.56 16.76
CA GLN A 801 9.94 33.75 15.91
C GLN A 801 10.63 33.58 14.55
N ARG A 802 11.58 32.65 14.43
CA ARG A 802 12.33 32.46 13.19
C ARG A 802 11.96 31.18 12.47
N LEU A 803 12.00 30.03 13.15
CA LEU A 803 11.86 28.72 12.52
C LEU A 803 10.39 28.30 12.33
N LEU A 804 9.55 28.37 13.38
CA LEU A 804 8.14 27.97 13.29
C LEU A 804 7.39 28.67 12.13
N PRO A 805 7.53 29.99 11.90
CA PRO A 805 6.82 30.66 10.80
C PRO A 805 7.17 30.13 9.41
N LEU A 806 8.32 29.47 9.24
CA LEU A 806 8.76 28.89 7.97
C LEU A 806 8.10 27.53 7.68
N LEU A 807 7.63 26.83 8.71
CA LEU A 807 7.05 25.49 8.62
C LEU A 807 5.60 25.53 8.11
N LYS A 808 5.42 25.88 6.82
CA LYS A 808 4.10 25.99 6.19
C LYS A 808 3.31 24.70 6.36
N ASN A 809 2.06 24.83 6.78
CA ASN A 809 1.14 23.70 7.03
C ASN A 809 1.65 22.71 8.08
N CYS A 810 2.50 23.13 9.01
CA CYS A 810 2.90 22.33 10.15
C CYS A 810 2.44 22.97 11.46
N VAL A 811 2.31 22.14 12.49
CA VAL A 811 1.95 22.53 13.85
C VAL A 811 2.86 21.82 14.84
N ILE A 812 3.06 22.44 16.01
CA ILE A 812 3.69 21.75 17.13
C ILE A 812 2.63 20.87 17.82
N PRO A 813 2.92 19.59 18.14
CA PRO A 813 1.95 18.67 18.71
C PRO A 813 1.62 18.93 20.19
N ASP A 814 2.44 19.71 20.90
CA ASP A 814 2.31 20.01 22.32
C ASP A 814 2.71 21.45 22.68
N VAL A 815 2.55 21.83 23.95
CA VAL A 815 3.00 23.14 24.46
C VAL A 815 4.50 23.06 24.75
N PRO A 816 5.36 23.84 24.07
CA PRO A 816 6.81 23.73 24.25
C PRO A 816 7.29 24.09 25.66
N GLN A 817 8.22 23.30 26.19
CA GLN A 817 8.87 23.43 27.49
C GLN A 817 10.38 23.68 27.31
N TRP A 818 10.75 24.81 26.70
CA TRP A 818 12.14 25.16 26.39
C TRP A 818 12.79 26.13 27.39
N ASP A 819 12.17 26.37 28.54
CA ASP A 819 12.78 27.20 29.57
C ASP A 819 13.96 26.47 30.22
N CYS A 820 15.16 27.03 30.13
CA CYS A 820 16.37 26.47 30.71
C CYS A 820 17.31 27.60 31.19
N PRO A 821 17.11 28.12 32.41
CA PRO A 821 17.98 29.17 32.93
C PRO A 821 19.39 28.65 33.28
N ASN A 822 19.55 27.33 33.49
CA ASN A 822 20.78 26.72 33.94
C ASN A 822 21.16 25.53 33.05
N PRO A 823 21.76 25.76 31.88
CA PRO A 823 22.27 24.68 31.04
C PRO A 823 23.30 23.82 31.79
N ASP A 824 23.20 22.51 31.57
CA ASP A 824 23.82 21.45 32.37
C ASP A 824 24.91 20.66 31.64
N PHE A 825 25.13 20.93 30.36
CA PHE A 825 26.17 20.32 29.54
C PHE A 825 27.31 21.30 29.27
N ILE A 826 28.55 20.83 29.40
CA ILE A 826 29.76 21.63 29.15
C ILE A 826 30.64 20.89 28.14
N TYR A 827 30.85 21.49 26.98
CA TYR A 827 31.69 20.94 25.93
C TYR A 827 32.51 22.04 25.28
N GLU A 828 33.80 21.78 25.06
CA GLU A 828 34.77 22.76 24.52
C GLU A 828 34.77 24.12 25.24
N GLY A 829 34.49 24.13 26.55
CA GLY A 829 34.40 25.35 27.35
C GLY A 829 33.14 26.20 27.11
N CYS A 830 32.17 25.69 26.36
CA CYS A 830 30.84 26.26 26.18
C CYS A 830 29.86 25.56 27.11
N ARG A 831 28.95 26.31 27.73
CA ARG A 831 27.88 25.75 28.59
C ARG A 831 26.55 25.89 27.86
N TYR A 832 25.87 24.77 27.65
CA TYR A 832 24.58 24.68 26.96
C TYR A 832 23.84 23.41 27.41
N THR A 833 22.68 23.11 26.83
CA THR A 833 21.94 21.87 27.04
C THR A 833 21.36 21.43 25.69
N PHE A 834 20.55 20.37 25.64
CA PHE A 834 19.89 19.97 24.39
C PHE A 834 18.40 20.28 24.43
N ALA A 835 17.83 20.63 23.28
CA ALA A 835 16.39 20.83 23.14
C ALA A 835 15.84 19.99 21.99
N THR A 836 14.58 19.58 22.13
CA THR A 836 13.84 18.88 21.09
C THR A 836 12.97 19.86 20.30
N PHE A 837 12.89 19.64 18.99
CA PHE A 837 12.05 20.41 18.07
C PHE A 837 11.24 19.44 17.20
N VAL A 838 10.01 19.18 17.64
CA VAL A 838 9.08 18.23 17.02
C VAL A 838 7.90 18.97 16.43
N PHE A 839 7.59 18.72 15.15
CA PHE A 839 6.43 19.31 14.48
C PHE A 839 5.76 18.30 13.55
N GLN A 840 4.47 18.50 13.30
CA GLN A 840 3.64 17.62 12.49
C GLN A 840 3.03 18.39 11.32
N LYS A 841 3.04 17.79 10.12
CA LYS A 841 2.36 18.35 8.96
C LYS A 841 0.85 18.15 9.11
N ASN A 842 0.08 19.20 8.85
CA ASN A 842 -1.37 19.17 8.91
C ASN A 842 -1.94 18.06 8.00
N LYS A 843 -2.93 17.33 8.51
CA LYS A 843 -3.74 16.41 7.70
C LYS A 843 -4.57 17.26 6.75
N LEU A 844 -4.44 17.02 5.44
CA LEU A 844 -5.19 17.73 4.40
C LEU A 844 -6.69 17.44 4.47
#